data_AF-A0A8H8C5J4-F1
#
_entry.id   AF-A0A8H8C5J4-F1
#
_cell.length_a   1.000
_cell.length_b   1.000
_cell.length_c   1.000
_cell.angle_alpha   90.00
_cell.angle_beta   90.00
_cell.angle_gamma   90.00
#
_symmetry.space_group_name_H-M   'P 1'
#
loop_
_entity.id
_entity.type
_entity.pdbx_description
1 polymer ?
#
loop_
_entity_poly.entity_id
_entity_poly.type
_entity_poly.pdbx_seq_one_letter_code
_entity_poly.pdbx_strand_id
1 'polypeptide(L)'
;MSLSLFHVFLATLALAATLSTALPSQPFISTSENDSLIEDASIPSYSSTKDLQSRADKPFPLRIAPLGSAIINGYLSTDGNGFRKYFRDELRFEGWEVNMVGSVDSGTMKDNQNEGHPAWTISQITDTAVPNIVADQPNLVLINVGTKNTILNLPVSNIADEYIQLLDKLWAGVPHATVILSTLLVNKNNDTNARVNVINTAIRTTVMSHYSNRTITLADMNDGFITLADINDDTHPNDYGYKKMASVWWAAFQKVELNGWLVPPLDVSIAGNSTTPSSNSTESKVCGDDTNMGDPHLPAYPPITTLATISFPDGSCSFKRQVEIGFEIQSTLEMAMDTEANLQRGVYFSKFFDQESRSDPDFAANTARVYGNIAAMLRGGAGYTVTATCDDSTEYCTTTGWFAHMNDNVDDRVGRVNFCDNFWTDSRIVSTSSVLAVCQTEVKDLRVVQRTRSAILLHELTHTSFAMSYGEKTRDYAYGYTFCAQLSAGNFDRSCMTAKMTRNPKIMCPDASGNEGVCPGTDSAKNADTYAFVAAGVWYTSKCNAPIPLPDPVTKRNVGLRRVSCPLNSDSIFIDGDIPIGQYVHFGDSYGAGMGTGTTSTDKCRVGSNNFGKLLHLWMNDASVEYVEKVCSGDTLTGLAGQISSWSNPGRASIGTLSIGGNDVRFSDLVWSCVITPNTGHTGGTNRANCVAAEQKAMDYMSDSGANGLRYKLKEAYLSILRKSSHDYFHLYVTGYANFFNEVTTDCADTSFHYWWGGYKPKSDWPTNRIVHLTTDLRSELNTLVTRLNAVIAGAISDANNEHGRSQVHFVDVEPAFSAGHRWCENPVGEFHEPDESRADTWFFLSAWKDVSISAAAETTSAVEAAEVASLISSGGIPLPDAGSCYAALGTDPDPYAYAMCQVAISISEDPTGPEAMNYRGAQAAIISGDFSSQEIPRYVPTRQIKTFHPRSPGMVAYRDAILRVIAEVGQL
;
A
#
# COMPACT_ATOMS: atom_id res chain seq x y z
N MET A 1 -21.51 -2.78 -72.56
CA MET A 1 -21.83 -1.36 -72.27
C MET A 1 -20.90 -0.99 -71.11
N SER A 2 -19.73 -0.35 -71.28
CA SER A 2 -19.38 0.89 -72.03
C SER A 2 -19.77 2.13 -71.21
N LEU A 3 -18.92 3.12 -70.87
CA LEU A 3 -17.49 3.48 -71.10
C LEU A 3 -16.93 4.06 -69.73
N SER A 4 -15.65 4.16 -69.33
CA SER A 4 -14.47 4.93 -69.83
C SER A 4 -14.68 6.47 -69.97
N LEU A 5 -13.72 7.40 -69.80
CA LEU A 5 -12.47 7.56 -68.99
C LEU A 5 -11.88 8.97 -69.36
N PHE A 6 -10.95 9.57 -68.56
CA PHE A 6 -10.16 10.83 -68.85
C PHE A 6 -10.96 12.18 -68.97
N HIS A 7 -10.42 13.43 -68.90
CA HIS A 7 -9.33 14.08 -68.12
C HIS A 7 -9.21 15.63 -68.44
N VAL A 8 -8.38 16.40 -67.69
CA VAL A 8 -7.56 17.61 -68.11
C VAL A 8 -8.09 19.09 -68.11
N PHE A 9 -7.46 19.93 -67.23
CA PHE A 9 -6.98 21.37 -67.30
C PHE A 9 -7.89 22.57 -67.71
N LEU A 10 -7.71 23.86 -67.35
CA LEU A 10 -6.94 24.73 -66.40
C LEU A 10 -7.00 26.22 -66.90
N ALA A 11 -7.18 27.25 -66.04
CA ALA A 11 -6.89 28.71 -66.31
C ALA A 11 -7.12 29.62 -65.04
N THR A 12 -6.10 30.16 -64.34
CA THR A 12 -5.54 31.57 -64.37
C THR A 12 -6.45 32.72 -63.85
N LEU A 13 -5.99 33.80 -63.15
CA LEU A 13 -4.65 34.42 -62.98
C LEU A 13 -4.52 35.33 -61.70
N ALA A 14 -3.26 35.69 -61.30
CA ALA A 14 -2.81 36.91 -60.55
C ALA A 14 -2.92 36.92 -58.99
N LEU A 15 -2.16 37.66 -58.13
CA LEU A 15 -0.79 38.32 -58.05
C LEU A 15 -0.60 38.83 -56.56
N ALA A 16 0.49 39.40 -55.96
CA ALA A 16 1.91 39.74 -56.28
C ALA A 16 2.75 40.07 -54.98
N ALA A 17 4.10 39.93 -55.05
CA ALA A 17 5.18 40.78 -54.42
C ALA A 17 5.36 40.96 -52.87
N THR A 18 6.48 41.48 -52.29
CA THR A 18 7.97 41.24 -52.44
C THR A 18 8.84 41.92 -51.31
N LEU A 19 9.74 41.16 -50.63
CA LEU A 19 11.12 41.51 -50.11
C LEU A 19 11.33 42.67 -49.07
N SER A 20 12.44 42.88 -48.30
CA SER A 20 13.61 42.13 -47.68
C SER A 20 14.47 43.18 -46.85
N THR A 21 15.66 43.07 -46.18
CA THR A 21 16.87 42.19 -46.03
C THR A 21 17.71 42.43 -44.72
N ALA A 22 18.48 41.42 -44.23
CA ALA A 22 19.85 41.46 -43.62
C ALA A 22 20.22 42.00 -42.18
N LEU A 23 21.42 41.57 -41.69
CA LEU A 23 22.15 41.75 -40.39
C LEU A 23 23.39 42.73 -40.54
N PRO A 24 24.38 43.00 -39.61
CA PRO A 24 24.83 42.31 -38.34
C PRO A 24 25.47 43.17 -37.16
N SER A 25 26.11 42.47 -36.17
CA SER A 25 27.29 42.85 -35.31
C SER A 25 27.15 43.32 -33.82
N GLN A 26 28.24 43.14 -33.02
CA GLN A 26 28.45 43.37 -31.54
C GLN A 26 29.44 44.58 -31.31
N PRO A 27 30.02 44.97 -30.11
CA PRO A 27 30.10 44.36 -28.74
C PRO A 27 30.24 45.28 -27.46
N PHE A 28 30.60 44.68 -26.30
CA PHE A 28 31.37 45.19 -25.10
C PHE A 28 30.80 46.17 -24.00
N ILE A 29 30.63 45.63 -22.77
CA ILE A 29 30.93 46.12 -21.36
C ILE A 29 30.91 47.63 -20.98
N SER A 30 30.10 48.03 -19.95
CA SER A 30 30.58 48.54 -18.61
C SER A 30 29.50 49.09 -17.61
N THR A 31 29.57 48.62 -16.35
CA THR A 31 29.34 49.30 -15.03
C THR A 31 28.22 50.32 -14.70
N SER A 32 27.74 50.18 -13.44
CA SER A 32 27.39 51.19 -12.40
C SER A 32 26.05 51.98 -12.39
N GLU A 33 25.34 51.76 -11.27
CA GLU A 33 24.62 52.72 -10.38
C GLU A 33 23.33 53.47 -10.81
N ASN A 34 22.27 53.17 -10.04
CA ASN A 34 21.20 54.03 -9.52
C ASN A 34 20.38 54.98 -10.44
N ASP A 35 19.12 54.54 -10.62
CA ASP A 35 17.89 55.19 -10.11
C ASP A 35 17.00 55.99 -11.08
N SER A 36 15.69 55.88 -10.81
CA SER A 36 14.55 56.60 -11.38
C SER A 36 14.14 56.35 -12.86
N LEU A 37 13.19 55.41 -13.00
CA LEU A 37 11.95 55.55 -13.79
C LEU A 37 12.03 55.76 -15.32
N ILE A 38 11.97 54.64 -16.06
CA ILE A 38 10.90 54.24 -17.03
C ILE A 38 11.52 53.28 -18.05
N GLU A 39 11.24 51.98 -17.93
CA GLU A 39 11.57 50.95 -18.92
C GLU A 39 10.45 49.91 -19.04
N ASP A 40 10.41 49.20 -20.17
CA ASP A 40 9.45 48.14 -20.50
C ASP A 40 10.19 46.92 -21.09
N ALA A 41 9.63 45.73 -20.87
CA ALA A 41 10.03 44.42 -21.42
C ALA A 41 11.46 43.90 -21.14
N SER A 42 11.67 43.18 -20.02
CA SER A 42 12.45 41.92 -20.02
C SER A 42 12.31 41.06 -18.73
N ILE A 43 12.87 39.84 -18.82
CA ILE A 43 12.76 38.63 -17.98
C ILE A 43 13.53 38.71 -16.63
N PRO A 44 13.38 37.74 -15.70
CA PRO A 44 12.26 37.51 -14.77
C PRO A 44 12.60 37.95 -13.32
N SER A 45 11.57 38.13 -12.47
CA SER A 45 11.73 38.15 -11.02
C SER A 45 10.62 37.34 -10.32
N TYR A 46 10.99 36.60 -9.27
CA TYR A 46 10.06 35.72 -8.54
C TYR A 46 9.28 36.53 -7.50
N SER A 47 8.36 37.36 -7.97
CA SER A 47 7.39 38.09 -7.14
C SER A 47 6.06 37.33 -7.06
N SER A 48 5.32 37.57 -5.98
CA SER A 48 4.14 36.81 -5.54
C SER A 48 2.93 36.83 -6.49
N THR A 49 1.98 35.91 -6.23
CA THR A 49 0.60 35.79 -6.78
C THR A 49 0.39 34.92 -8.03
N LYS A 50 0.76 33.63 -7.92
CA LYS A 50 0.08 32.48 -8.56
C LYS A 50 0.22 31.24 -7.66
N ASP A 51 -0.76 30.35 -7.50
CA ASP A 51 -2.19 30.43 -7.83
C ASP A 51 -2.99 30.00 -6.58
N LEU A 52 -4.03 30.75 -6.19
CA LEU A 52 -4.99 30.29 -5.18
C LEU A 52 -6.06 29.46 -5.88
N GLN A 53 -6.11 28.14 -5.59
CA GLN A 53 -7.19 27.27 -6.06
C GLN A 53 -7.86 26.51 -4.91
N SER A 54 -8.98 27.07 -4.47
CA SER A 54 -10.19 26.32 -4.17
C SER A 54 -11.36 27.09 -4.81
N ARG A 55 -12.54 26.53 -5.09
CA ARG A 55 -13.23 25.42 -4.43
C ARG A 55 -13.96 24.51 -5.44
N ALA A 56 -14.27 23.29 -5.01
CA ALA A 56 -15.61 22.76 -5.22
C ALA A 56 -16.43 23.09 -3.96
N ASP A 57 -17.60 23.71 -4.11
CA ASP A 57 -18.38 24.17 -2.95
C ASP A 57 -18.86 22.98 -2.09
N LYS A 58 -18.63 23.07 -0.78
CA LYS A 58 -19.13 22.07 0.18
C LYS A 58 -20.67 22.14 0.24
N PRO A 59 -21.38 21.02 0.48
CA PRO A 59 -22.82 20.92 0.20
C PRO A 59 -23.74 21.75 1.11
N PHE A 60 -23.23 22.34 2.19
CA PHE A 60 -23.96 23.21 3.12
C PHE A 60 -22.98 24.06 3.96
N PRO A 61 -23.41 25.19 4.54
CA PRO A 61 -22.58 25.99 5.45
C PRO A 61 -22.39 25.32 6.82
N LEU A 62 -21.26 25.60 7.45
CA LEU A 62 -21.01 25.32 8.86
C LEU A 62 -21.55 26.47 9.72
N ARG A 63 -22.48 26.15 10.63
CA ARG A 63 -22.89 27.04 11.72
C ARG A 63 -22.19 26.57 12.99
N ILE A 64 -21.11 27.27 13.37
CA ILE A 64 -20.15 26.81 14.38
C ILE A 64 -20.36 27.56 15.70
N ALA A 65 -20.46 26.84 16.81
CA ALA A 65 -20.54 27.40 18.16
C ALA A 65 -19.26 27.12 18.97
N PRO A 66 -18.33 28.09 19.09
CA PRO A 66 -17.24 28.01 20.05
C PRO A 66 -17.78 28.28 21.47
N LEU A 67 -17.78 27.26 22.34
CA LEU A 67 -18.42 27.27 23.67
C LEU A 67 -17.39 27.05 24.79
N GLY A 68 -17.32 27.98 25.76
CA GLY A 68 -16.45 27.78 26.92
C GLY A 68 -16.09 29.05 27.67
N SER A 69 -14.84 29.18 28.13
CA SER A 69 -14.40 30.34 28.92
C SER A 69 -13.37 31.23 28.20
N ALA A 70 -12.48 31.88 28.93
CA ALA A 70 -11.54 32.90 28.44
C ALA A 70 -10.68 32.46 27.23
N ILE A 71 -10.34 31.18 27.15
CA ILE A 71 -9.58 30.60 26.03
C ILE A 71 -10.42 30.55 24.74
N ILE A 72 -11.72 30.29 24.82
CA ILE A 72 -12.64 30.38 23.67
C ILE A 72 -12.86 31.84 23.26
N ASN A 73 -12.97 32.74 24.25
CA ASN A 73 -13.11 34.18 24.04
C ASN A 73 -11.92 34.79 23.27
N GLY A 74 -10.73 34.18 23.34
CA GLY A 74 -9.48 34.73 22.79
C GLY A 74 -8.74 35.66 23.75
N TYR A 75 -8.98 35.51 25.05
CA TYR A 75 -8.36 36.36 26.07
C TYR A 75 -6.83 36.29 26.04
N LEU A 76 -6.16 37.43 26.12
CA LEU A 76 -4.71 37.63 25.96
C LEU A 76 -4.12 37.27 24.58
N SER A 77 -4.94 37.08 23.52
CA SER A 77 -4.44 37.25 22.15
C SER A 77 -4.37 38.74 21.77
N THR A 78 -3.40 39.13 20.94
CA THR A 78 -3.15 40.53 20.57
C THR A 78 -4.32 41.16 19.79
N ASP A 79 -5.08 40.33 19.08
CA ASP A 79 -6.21 40.71 18.22
C ASP A 79 -7.60 40.39 18.81
N GLY A 80 -7.64 39.76 19.98
CA GLY A 80 -8.85 39.25 20.65
C GLY A 80 -9.56 38.08 19.95
N ASN A 81 -9.01 37.52 18.87
CA ASN A 81 -9.63 36.41 18.12
C ASN A 81 -9.29 35.03 18.71
N GLY A 82 -8.14 34.90 19.38
CA GLY A 82 -7.59 33.61 19.78
C GLY A 82 -7.44 32.64 18.60
N PHE A 83 -7.77 31.36 18.82
CA PHE A 83 -7.70 30.34 17.77
C PHE A 83 -8.76 30.52 16.66
N ARG A 84 -9.85 31.27 16.94
CA ARG A 84 -11.08 31.27 16.13
C ARG A 84 -10.84 31.78 14.71
N LYS A 85 -9.98 32.80 14.53
CA LYS A 85 -9.64 33.30 13.19
C LYS A 85 -8.87 32.26 12.39
N TYR A 86 -7.79 31.71 12.94
CA TYR A 86 -6.96 30.72 12.23
C TYR A 86 -7.74 29.47 11.82
N PHE A 87 -8.59 28.94 12.70
CA PHE A 87 -9.46 27.79 12.38
C PHE A 87 -10.54 28.15 11.34
N ARG A 88 -11.08 29.37 11.36
CA ARG A 88 -12.03 29.84 10.33
C ARG A 88 -11.34 30.06 8.98
N ASP A 89 -10.16 30.67 8.95
CA ASP A 89 -9.38 30.89 7.72
C ASP A 89 -9.11 29.56 7.00
N GLU A 90 -8.69 28.52 7.74
CA GLU A 90 -8.46 27.16 7.21
C GLU A 90 -9.75 26.54 6.64
N LEU A 91 -10.88 26.62 7.36
CA LEU A 91 -12.18 26.15 6.85
C LEU A 91 -12.63 26.91 5.59
N ARG A 92 -12.36 28.21 5.51
CA ARG A 92 -12.67 29.03 4.32
C ARG A 92 -11.79 28.62 3.14
N PHE A 93 -10.51 28.30 3.38
CA PHE A 93 -9.58 27.79 2.37
C PHE A 93 -10.06 26.44 1.81
N GLU A 94 -10.43 25.51 2.69
CA GLU A 94 -10.89 24.14 2.36
C GLU A 94 -12.34 24.04 1.86
N GLY A 95 -12.95 25.13 1.39
CA GLY A 95 -14.21 25.08 0.66
C GLY A 95 -15.49 25.27 1.47
N TRP A 96 -15.42 25.40 2.80
CA TRP A 96 -16.60 25.56 3.64
C TRP A 96 -17.12 27.00 3.66
N GLU A 97 -18.43 27.18 3.51
CA GLU A 97 -19.10 28.37 4.03
C GLU A 97 -19.18 28.28 5.55
N VAL A 98 -18.95 29.40 6.25
CA VAL A 98 -18.80 29.43 7.72
C VAL A 98 -19.51 30.65 8.28
N ASN A 99 -20.33 30.40 9.31
CA ASN A 99 -20.97 31.39 10.17
C ASN A 99 -20.79 30.96 11.64
N MET A 100 -20.02 31.69 12.42
CA MET A 100 -19.89 31.53 13.87
C MET A 100 -21.15 32.00 14.59
N VAL A 101 -21.46 31.40 15.75
CA VAL A 101 -22.64 31.74 16.57
C VAL A 101 -22.35 31.75 18.07
N GLY A 102 -23.28 32.34 18.83
CA GLY A 102 -23.11 32.68 20.24
C GLY A 102 -23.40 34.16 20.52
N SER A 103 -23.57 34.44 21.81
CA SER A 103 -24.02 35.74 22.37
C SER A 103 -22.89 36.72 22.67
N VAL A 104 -21.63 36.32 22.51
CA VAL A 104 -20.43 37.12 22.80
C VAL A 104 -19.72 37.49 21.51
N ASP A 105 -19.62 38.79 21.23
CA ASP A 105 -18.74 39.33 20.18
C ASP A 105 -17.35 39.60 20.79
N SER A 106 -16.29 38.99 20.26
CA SER A 106 -14.92 39.31 20.71
C SER A 106 -13.88 39.06 19.62
N GLY A 107 -12.94 40.00 19.51
CA GLY A 107 -11.88 39.99 18.50
C GLY A 107 -12.19 40.84 17.26
N THR A 108 -11.16 41.06 16.44
CA THR A 108 -11.17 41.91 15.24
C THR A 108 -11.58 41.20 13.94
N MET A 109 -11.72 39.88 13.93
CA MET A 109 -12.19 39.14 12.76
C MET A 109 -13.63 39.53 12.36
N LYS A 110 -14.01 39.32 11.09
CA LYS A 110 -15.43 39.17 10.76
C LYS A 110 -15.94 37.88 11.38
N ASP A 111 -17.25 37.78 11.60
CA ASP A 111 -17.88 36.55 12.10
C ASP A 111 -17.26 36.14 13.46
N ASN A 112 -17.16 37.12 14.36
CA ASN A 112 -16.43 37.04 15.64
C ASN A 112 -17.30 36.59 16.83
N GLN A 113 -18.53 36.14 16.55
CA GLN A 113 -19.47 35.58 17.50
C GLN A 113 -18.88 34.32 18.15
N ASN A 114 -19.12 34.15 19.44
CA ASN A 114 -18.77 32.97 20.22
C ASN A 114 -19.59 32.93 21.51
N GLU A 115 -19.39 31.88 22.30
CA GLU A 115 -19.97 31.71 23.62
C GLU A 115 -18.84 31.41 24.64
N GLY A 116 -17.75 32.17 24.53
CA GLY A 116 -16.61 32.17 25.44
C GLY A 116 -16.79 33.20 26.55
N HIS A 117 -17.11 32.75 27.77
CA HIS A 117 -17.36 33.62 28.93
C HIS A 117 -16.19 33.60 29.93
N PRO A 118 -15.37 34.68 30.04
CA PRO A 118 -14.23 34.71 30.94
C PRO A 118 -14.58 34.41 32.41
N ALA A 119 -13.74 33.59 33.05
CA ALA A 119 -13.85 33.17 34.45
C ALA A 119 -15.10 32.38 34.87
N TRP A 120 -15.82 31.75 33.93
CA TRP A 120 -16.94 30.82 34.21
C TRP A 120 -16.51 29.35 34.34
N THR A 121 -17.25 28.59 35.14
CA THR A 121 -17.13 27.14 35.38
C THR A 121 -17.98 26.30 34.42
N ILE A 122 -17.78 24.97 34.39
CA ILE A 122 -18.57 24.04 33.55
C ILE A 122 -20.08 24.15 33.87
N SER A 123 -20.47 24.13 35.15
CA SER A 123 -21.87 24.38 35.57
C SER A 123 -22.42 25.71 35.07
N GLN A 124 -21.69 26.83 35.20
CA GLN A 124 -22.17 28.13 34.72
C GLN A 124 -22.38 28.18 33.20
N ILE A 125 -21.50 27.52 32.44
CA ILE A 125 -21.64 27.37 30.98
C ILE A 125 -22.85 26.47 30.66
N THR A 126 -23.00 25.36 31.37
CA THR A 126 -24.15 24.45 31.24
C THR A 126 -25.47 25.17 31.50
N ASP A 127 -25.53 26.04 32.51
CA ASP A 127 -26.78 26.68 32.93
C ASP A 127 -27.14 27.98 32.22
N THR A 128 -26.15 28.75 31.76
CA THR A 128 -26.40 30.08 31.18
C THR A 128 -25.99 30.18 29.70
N ALA A 129 -24.97 29.46 29.25
CA ALA A 129 -24.42 29.57 27.89
C ALA A 129 -24.98 28.55 26.89
N VAL A 130 -25.17 27.29 27.30
CA VAL A 130 -25.80 26.25 26.45
C VAL A 130 -27.19 26.68 25.94
N PRO A 131 -28.08 27.32 26.74
CA PRO A 131 -29.36 27.83 26.23
C PRO A 131 -29.25 28.85 25.08
N ASN A 132 -28.19 29.67 25.05
CA ASN A 132 -27.95 30.64 23.98
C ASN A 132 -27.59 29.91 22.67
N ILE A 133 -26.65 28.97 22.75
CA ILE A 133 -26.25 28.13 21.61
C ILE A 133 -27.41 27.30 21.06
N VAL A 134 -28.31 26.81 21.93
CA VAL A 134 -29.51 26.09 21.51
C VAL A 134 -30.48 26.97 20.72
N ALA A 135 -30.50 28.29 20.92
CA ALA A 135 -31.31 29.21 20.11
C ALA A 135 -30.76 29.40 18.68
N ASP A 136 -29.43 29.35 18.51
CA ASP A 136 -28.77 29.51 17.19
C ASP A 136 -28.76 28.22 16.34
N GLN A 137 -29.00 27.04 16.94
CA GLN A 137 -29.01 25.73 16.27
C GLN A 137 -27.76 25.46 15.38
N PRO A 138 -26.53 25.46 15.94
CA PRO A 138 -25.32 25.05 15.21
C PRO A 138 -25.35 23.57 14.78
N ASN A 139 -24.65 23.25 13.69
CA ASN A 139 -24.33 21.87 13.30
C ASN A 139 -22.96 21.41 13.81
N LEU A 140 -22.10 22.33 14.28
CA LEU A 140 -20.78 22.03 14.88
C LEU A 140 -20.57 22.82 16.18
N VAL A 141 -20.13 22.17 17.25
CA VAL A 141 -19.83 22.82 18.55
C VAL A 141 -18.41 22.49 18.99
N LEU A 142 -17.63 23.52 19.35
CA LEU A 142 -16.24 23.39 19.81
C LEU A 142 -16.17 23.73 21.30
N ILE A 143 -15.76 22.79 22.16
CA ILE A 143 -15.89 22.94 23.62
C ILE A 143 -14.52 22.99 24.31
N ASN A 144 -14.20 24.11 24.98
CA ASN A 144 -13.07 24.23 25.92
C ASN A 144 -13.50 24.95 27.21
N VAL A 145 -13.84 24.15 28.23
CA VAL A 145 -14.30 24.62 29.55
C VAL A 145 -13.82 23.66 30.63
N GLY A 146 -13.47 24.19 31.81
CA GLY A 146 -13.01 23.41 32.98
C GLY A 146 -11.82 24.04 33.72
N THR A 147 -11.01 24.86 33.05
CA THR A 147 -9.83 25.53 33.66
C THR A 147 -10.20 26.45 34.82
N LYS A 148 -11.45 26.95 34.87
CA LYS A 148 -11.92 27.70 36.04
C LYS A 148 -12.20 26.80 37.25
N ASN A 149 -12.73 25.58 37.04
CA ASN A 149 -12.93 24.59 38.11
C ASN A 149 -11.58 24.21 38.74
N THR A 150 -10.51 24.08 37.93
CA THR A 150 -9.15 23.80 38.45
C THR A 150 -8.56 24.99 39.21
N ILE A 151 -8.69 26.23 38.70
CA ILE A 151 -8.22 27.44 39.40
C ILE A 151 -8.95 27.65 40.74
N LEU A 152 -10.26 27.38 40.79
CA LEU A 152 -11.06 27.49 42.01
C LEU A 152 -10.90 26.30 42.97
N ASN A 153 -10.13 25.26 42.60
CA ASN A 153 -9.97 24.02 43.37
C ASN A 153 -11.31 23.37 43.76
N LEU A 154 -12.25 23.32 42.80
CA LEU A 154 -13.54 22.64 43.00
C LEU A 154 -13.37 21.11 43.03
N PRO A 155 -14.28 20.36 43.70
CA PRO A 155 -14.14 18.90 43.85
C PRO A 155 -14.12 18.15 42.51
N VAL A 156 -12.95 17.66 42.11
CA VAL A 156 -12.76 16.92 40.85
C VAL A 156 -13.40 15.52 40.81
N SER A 157 -13.95 15.01 41.92
CA SER A 157 -14.57 13.67 42.01
C SER A 157 -15.77 13.47 41.09
N ASN A 158 -16.45 14.56 40.71
CA ASN A 158 -17.69 14.54 39.92
C ASN A 158 -17.51 15.25 38.57
N ILE A 159 -16.28 15.55 38.16
CA ILE A 159 -16.05 16.41 36.98
C ILE A 159 -16.53 15.76 35.67
N ALA A 160 -16.49 14.42 35.56
CA ALA A 160 -17.08 13.71 34.44
C ALA A 160 -18.60 13.94 34.35
N ASP A 161 -19.29 13.96 35.50
CA ASP A 161 -20.73 14.23 35.58
C ASP A 161 -21.05 15.68 35.17
N GLU A 162 -20.17 16.65 35.44
CA GLU A 162 -20.32 18.04 34.94
C GLU A 162 -20.25 18.09 33.40
N TYR A 163 -19.33 17.37 32.75
CA TYR A 163 -19.27 17.29 31.28
C TYR A 163 -20.44 16.51 30.67
N ILE A 164 -20.88 15.42 31.31
CA ILE A 164 -22.05 14.65 30.89
C ILE A 164 -23.31 15.52 30.94
N GLN A 165 -23.53 16.25 32.04
CA GLN A 165 -24.65 17.21 32.14
C GLN A 165 -24.57 18.33 31.09
N LEU A 166 -23.37 18.82 30.76
CA LEU A 166 -23.18 19.81 29.69
C LEU A 166 -23.57 19.24 28.32
N LEU A 167 -23.08 18.05 27.99
CA LEU A 167 -23.27 17.40 26.68
C LEU A 167 -24.70 16.88 26.49
N ASP A 168 -25.31 16.27 27.50
CA ASP A 168 -26.72 15.87 27.47
C ASP A 168 -27.63 17.08 27.26
N LYS A 169 -27.38 18.18 27.97
CA LYS A 169 -28.19 19.40 27.87
C LYS A 169 -28.00 20.10 26.52
N LEU A 170 -26.79 20.03 25.94
CA LEU A 170 -26.51 20.49 24.59
C LEU A 170 -27.28 19.66 23.55
N TRP A 171 -27.09 18.34 23.50
CA TRP A 171 -27.79 17.48 22.54
C TRP A 171 -29.30 17.37 22.76
N ALA A 172 -29.83 17.67 23.95
CA ALA A 172 -31.26 17.81 24.17
C ALA A 172 -31.87 19.01 23.43
N GLY A 173 -31.08 20.09 23.21
CA GLY A 173 -31.50 21.27 22.46
C GLY A 173 -31.05 21.29 20.99
N VAL A 174 -29.89 20.69 20.68
CA VAL A 174 -29.33 20.57 19.33
C VAL A 174 -28.99 19.11 19.00
N PRO A 175 -29.99 18.22 18.83
CA PRO A 175 -29.78 16.78 18.68
C PRO A 175 -29.08 16.36 17.38
N HIS A 176 -28.87 17.30 16.46
CA HIS A 176 -28.20 17.12 15.17
C HIS A 176 -26.74 17.64 15.16
N ALA A 177 -26.30 18.30 16.24
CA ALA A 177 -24.98 18.93 16.28
C ALA A 177 -23.87 17.90 16.55
N THR A 178 -22.78 18.01 15.79
CA THR A 178 -21.55 17.25 16.04
C THR A 178 -20.62 18.06 16.95
N VAL A 179 -20.00 17.36 17.90
CA VAL A 179 -19.22 17.99 18.98
C VAL A 179 -17.73 17.68 18.81
N ILE A 180 -16.90 18.70 18.91
CA ILE A 180 -15.47 18.54 19.17
C ILE A 180 -15.22 18.99 20.61
N LEU A 181 -14.90 18.05 21.49
CA LEU A 181 -14.54 18.32 22.87
C LEU A 181 -13.02 18.38 22.97
N SER A 182 -12.49 19.39 23.67
CA SER A 182 -11.05 19.50 23.90
C SER A 182 -10.67 19.24 25.35
N THR A 183 -9.45 18.76 25.56
CA THR A 183 -8.80 18.78 26.88
C THR A 183 -8.40 20.21 27.26
N LEU A 184 -8.18 20.43 28.55
CA LEU A 184 -7.65 21.68 29.07
C LEU A 184 -6.13 21.76 28.80
N LEU A 185 -5.67 22.93 28.37
CA LEU A 185 -4.25 23.19 28.10
C LEU A 185 -3.39 23.02 29.35
N VAL A 186 -2.09 22.78 29.13
CA VAL A 186 -1.06 22.84 30.18
C VAL A 186 -1.09 24.18 30.93
N ASN A 187 -0.81 24.14 32.23
CA ASN A 187 -0.82 25.31 33.12
C ASN A 187 0.54 25.45 33.82
N LYS A 188 1.06 26.68 33.98
CA LYS A 188 2.37 26.89 34.64
C LYS A 188 2.30 26.74 36.17
N ASN A 189 1.12 26.90 36.77
CA ASN A 189 0.93 26.66 38.19
C ASN A 189 0.77 25.15 38.45
N ASN A 190 1.80 24.52 39.05
CA ASN A 190 1.87 23.06 39.25
C ASN A 190 0.61 22.44 39.88
N ASP A 191 0.04 23.05 40.94
CA ASP A 191 -1.14 22.53 41.61
C ASP A 191 -2.37 22.57 40.69
N THR A 192 -2.51 23.64 39.92
CA THR A 192 -3.57 23.80 38.92
C THR A 192 -3.36 22.85 37.74
N ASN A 193 -2.11 22.62 37.32
CA ASN A 193 -1.75 21.66 36.27
C ASN A 193 -2.03 20.21 36.70
N ALA A 194 -1.79 19.85 37.96
CA ALA A 194 -2.17 18.56 38.51
C ALA A 194 -3.69 18.33 38.44
N ARG A 195 -4.50 19.36 38.74
CA ARG A 195 -5.97 19.31 38.60
C ARG A 195 -6.42 19.28 37.13
N VAL A 196 -5.73 20.00 36.23
CA VAL A 196 -5.90 19.91 34.77
C VAL A 196 -5.70 18.47 34.30
N ASN A 197 -4.64 17.79 34.73
CA ASN A 197 -4.36 16.42 34.33
C ASN A 197 -5.46 15.43 34.81
N VAL A 198 -6.04 15.65 36.00
CA VAL A 198 -7.20 14.87 36.48
C VAL A 198 -8.42 15.10 35.58
N ILE A 199 -8.73 16.36 35.24
CA ILE A 199 -9.85 16.67 34.32
C ILE A 199 -9.62 16.05 32.93
N ASN A 200 -8.42 16.19 32.37
CA ASN A 200 -8.08 15.65 31.06
C ASN A 200 -8.15 14.13 31.03
N THR A 201 -7.77 13.46 32.12
CA THR A 201 -7.96 12.02 32.28
C THR A 201 -9.44 11.65 32.29
N ALA A 202 -10.29 12.40 33.01
CA ALA A 202 -11.73 12.18 33.04
C ALA A 202 -12.41 12.40 31.67
N ILE A 203 -11.97 13.41 30.91
CA ILE A 203 -12.40 13.65 29.52
C ILE A 203 -12.03 12.45 28.64
N ARG A 204 -10.73 12.14 28.55
CA ARG A 204 -10.17 11.08 27.69
C ARG A 204 -10.79 9.72 27.95
N THR A 205 -11.05 9.38 29.21
CA THR A 205 -11.58 8.07 29.62
C THR A 205 -13.10 8.07 29.74
N THR A 206 -13.64 8.78 30.72
CA THR A 206 -15.05 8.63 31.14
C THR A 206 -16.00 9.32 30.17
N VAL A 207 -15.75 10.58 29.83
CA VAL A 207 -16.67 11.38 29.00
C VAL A 207 -16.70 10.86 27.56
N MET A 208 -15.53 10.62 26.94
CA MET A 208 -15.47 10.10 25.57
C MET A 208 -16.06 8.68 25.45
N SER A 209 -15.85 7.81 26.44
CA SER A 209 -16.46 6.46 26.43
C SER A 209 -17.98 6.51 26.58
N HIS A 210 -18.50 7.41 27.43
CA HIS A 210 -19.94 7.55 27.68
C HIS A 210 -20.71 7.92 26.40
N TYR A 211 -20.09 8.71 25.51
CA TYR A 211 -20.69 9.18 24.26
C TYR A 211 -20.13 8.50 23.01
N SER A 212 -19.57 7.30 23.14
CA SER A 212 -19.05 6.47 22.03
C SER A 212 -20.09 6.12 20.94
N ASN A 213 -21.37 6.39 21.17
CA ASN A 213 -22.47 6.24 20.20
C ASN A 213 -23.02 7.58 19.67
N ARG A 214 -22.33 8.70 19.90
CA ARG A 214 -22.67 10.04 19.40
C ARG A 214 -21.59 10.55 18.43
N THR A 215 -21.93 11.59 17.66
CA THR A 215 -20.97 12.29 16.81
C THR A 215 -20.11 13.24 17.67
N ILE A 216 -19.12 12.67 18.35
CA ILE A 216 -18.16 13.40 19.19
C ILE A 216 -16.73 12.93 18.94
N THR A 217 -15.79 13.87 18.88
CA THR A 217 -14.35 13.56 18.80
C THR A 217 -13.54 14.43 19.76
N LEU A 218 -12.31 14.00 20.03
CA LEU A 218 -11.38 14.65 20.95
C LEU A 218 -10.35 15.51 20.19
N ALA A 219 -10.24 16.78 20.59
CA ALA A 219 -9.18 17.71 20.20
C ALA A 219 -8.21 17.91 21.38
N ASP A 220 -7.14 17.12 21.47
CA ASP A 220 -6.33 17.09 22.67
C ASP A 220 -5.24 18.18 22.71
N MET A 221 -5.49 19.19 23.54
CA MET A 221 -4.63 20.36 23.77
C MET A 221 -3.52 20.11 24.81
N ASN A 222 -3.38 18.87 25.29
CA ASN A 222 -2.55 18.47 26.44
C ASN A 222 -1.82 17.16 26.17
N ASP A 223 -1.43 16.95 24.91
CA ASP A 223 -0.70 15.78 24.44
C ASP A 223 0.83 15.99 24.41
N GLY A 224 1.28 17.25 24.42
CA GLY A 224 2.69 17.67 24.37
C GLY A 224 2.99 18.71 23.30
N PHE A 225 2.10 18.89 22.30
CA PHE A 225 2.30 19.86 21.22
C PHE A 225 2.18 21.32 21.69
N ILE A 226 1.22 21.59 22.59
CA ILE A 226 1.08 22.87 23.29
C ILE A 226 1.85 22.77 24.60
N THR A 227 2.90 23.57 24.72
CA THR A 227 3.89 23.54 25.81
C THR A 227 3.73 24.75 26.74
N LEU A 228 4.43 24.76 27.88
CA LEU A 228 4.45 25.91 28.78
C LEU A 228 5.04 27.20 28.17
N ALA A 229 5.75 27.10 27.03
CA ALA A 229 6.23 28.26 26.27
C ALA A 229 5.15 28.87 25.35
N ASP A 230 4.10 28.11 25.05
CA ASP A 230 2.95 28.55 24.25
C ASP A 230 1.88 29.28 25.11
N ILE A 231 2.06 29.29 26.43
CA ILE A 231 1.20 29.96 27.42
C ILE A 231 1.79 31.33 27.79
N ASN A 232 0.97 32.38 27.81
CA ASN A 232 1.35 33.77 28.08
C ASN A 232 1.53 34.02 29.59
N ASP A 233 0.42 34.02 30.35
CA ASP A 233 0.42 34.05 31.82
C ASP A 233 0.58 32.62 32.37
N ASP A 234 -0.08 32.25 33.47
CA ASP A 234 -0.07 30.85 33.97
C ASP A 234 -1.02 29.92 33.19
N THR A 235 -1.98 30.45 32.42
CA THR A 235 -3.21 29.75 32.01
C THR A 235 -3.62 29.94 30.55
N HIS A 236 -3.47 31.14 30.00
CA HIS A 236 -3.97 31.52 28.68
C HIS A 236 -2.86 31.44 27.62
N PRO A 237 -3.15 30.97 26.39
CA PRO A 237 -2.16 30.98 25.31
C PRO A 237 -1.60 32.38 24.99
N ASN A 238 -0.42 32.42 24.40
CA ASN A 238 0.01 33.53 23.56
C ASN A 238 -0.50 33.33 22.12
N ASP A 239 -0.29 34.31 21.23
CA ASP A 239 -0.79 34.26 19.84
C ASP A 239 -0.33 32.99 19.08
N TYR A 240 0.89 32.52 19.33
CA TYR A 240 1.41 31.30 18.70
C TYR A 240 0.79 30.03 19.30
N GLY A 241 0.55 30.02 20.62
CA GLY A 241 -0.24 28.98 21.28
C GLY A 241 -1.68 28.92 20.77
N TYR A 242 -2.30 30.06 20.47
CA TYR A 242 -3.60 30.12 19.80
C TYR A 242 -3.55 29.62 18.34
N LYS A 243 -2.47 29.90 17.57
CA LYS A 243 -2.28 29.29 16.23
C LYS A 243 -2.09 27.77 16.32
N LYS A 244 -1.36 27.26 17.33
CA LYS A 244 -1.27 25.81 17.60
C LYS A 244 -2.61 25.18 17.99
N MET A 245 -3.42 25.83 18.84
CA MET A 245 -4.76 25.35 19.17
C MET A 245 -5.61 25.16 17.91
N ALA A 246 -5.51 26.08 16.93
CA ALA A 246 -6.21 25.94 15.66
C ALA A 246 -5.76 24.69 14.88
N SER A 247 -4.48 24.31 14.91
CA SER A 247 -4.01 23.01 14.36
C SER A 247 -4.66 21.80 15.03
N VAL A 248 -4.84 21.85 16.36
CA VAL A 248 -5.48 20.75 17.12
C VAL A 248 -6.98 20.65 16.80
N TRP A 249 -7.67 21.79 16.72
CA TRP A 249 -9.07 21.84 16.26
C TRP A 249 -9.22 21.37 14.82
N TRP A 250 -8.27 21.72 13.93
CA TRP A 250 -8.28 21.34 12.52
C TRP A 250 -8.09 19.82 12.33
N ALA A 251 -7.11 19.21 12.99
CA ALA A 251 -6.92 17.76 12.95
C ALA A 251 -8.12 16.99 13.55
N ALA A 252 -8.86 17.59 14.49
CA ALA A 252 -10.10 17.02 15.00
C ALA A 252 -11.29 17.21 14.03
N PHE A 253 -11.36 18.35 13.34
CA PHE A 253 -12.38 18.61 12.32
C PHE A 253 -12.22 17.68 11.10
N GLN A 254 -10.99 17.43 10.64
CA GLN A 254 -10.75 16.49 9.54
C GLN A 254 -11.28 15.09 9.85
N LYS A 255 -11.22 14.63 11.12
CA LYS A 255 -11.85 13.37 11.56
C LYS A 255 -13.39 13.42 11.47
N VAL A 256 -13.98 14.56 11.84
CA VAL A 256 -15.44 14.80 11.74
C VAL A 256 -15.92 14.80 10.28
N GLU A 257 -15.16 15.39 9.37
CA GLU A 257 -15.45 15.40 7.94
C GLU A 257 -15.26 14.00 7.32
N LEU A 258 -14.13 13.33 7.59
CA LEU A 258 -13.83 11.97 7.10
C LEU A 258 -14.89 10.94 7.56
N ASN A 259 -15.38 11.06 8.78
CA ASN A 259 -16.42 10.18 9.32
C ASN A 259 -17.83 10.49 8.79
N GLY A 260 -18.01 11.54 7.97
CA GLY A 260 -19.31 11.96 7.44
C GLY A 260 -20.27 12.48 8.52
N TRP A 261 -19.76 13.00 9.63
CA TRP A 261 -20.57 13.43 10.79
C TRP A 261 -21.14 14.84 10.67
N LEU A 262 -20.94 15.53 9.56
CA LEU A 262 -21.48 16.87 9.31
C LEU A 262 -22.84 16.76 8.60
N VAL A 263 -23.81 17.55 9.07
CA VAL A 263 -25.16 17.67 8.48
C VAL A 263 -25.50 19.14 8.24
N PRO A 264 -26.43 19.47 7.32
CA PRO A 264 -26.90 20.84 7.13
C PRO A 264 -27.41 21.46 8.45
N PRO A 265 -27.12 22.73 8.74
CA PRO A 265 -27.62 23.40 9.93
C PRO A 265 -29.11 23.70 9.77
N LEU A 266 -29.90 23.56 10.85
CA LEU A 266 -31.35 23.76 10.76
C LEU A 266 -31.73 25.23 10.50
N ASP A 267 -32.80 25.43 9.73
CA ASP A 267 -33.37 26.75 9.44
C ASP A 267 -34.03 27.35 10.68
N VAL A 268 -33.32 28.24 11.38
CA VAL A 268 -33.89 29.09 12.44
C VAL A 268 -34.71 30.21 11.82
N SER A 269 -35.92 29.88 11.36
CA SER A 269 -36.87 30.84 10.84
C SER A 269 -37.26 31.86 11.92
N ILE A 270 -36.84 33.11 11.77
CA ILE A 270 -37.35 34.22 12.58
C ILE A 270 -38.87 34.27 12.40
N ALA A 271 -39.63 34.29 13.51
CA ALA A 271 -41.08 34.20 13.50
C ALA A 271 -41.74 35.45 12.88
N GLY A 272 -41.89 35.47 11.54
CA GLY A 272 -42.31 36.67 10.82
C GLY A 272 -42.69 36.48 9.34
N ASN A 273 -43.86 35.87 9.10
CA ASN A 273 -44.72 36.08 7.92
C ASN A 273 -44.30 35.50 6.52
N SER A 274 -44.88 34.34 6.21
CA SER A 274 -45.56 33.97 4.95
C SER A 274 -44.95 34.27 3.55
N THR A 275 -44.86 33.18 2.77
CA THR A 275 -45.09 33.04 1.30
C THR A 275 -44.09 33.56 0.25
N THR A 276 -43.71 32.59 -0.60
CA THR A 276 -43.17 32.67 -1.99
C THR A 276 -41.76 33.26 -2.21
N PRO A 277 -40.92 32.62 -3.07
CA PRO A 277 -39.58 33.09 -3.36
C PRO A 277 -39.59 34.22 -4.41
N SER A 278 -38.83 35.28 -4.16
CA SER A 278 -38.48 36.28 -5.17
C SER A 278 -37.06 36.81 -4.95
N SER A 279 -36.45 37.31 -6.03
CA SER A 279 -35.07 37.78 -6.07
C SER A 279 -34.86 39.19 -5.53
N ASN A 280 -33.70 39.40 -4.91
CA ASN A 280 -33.01 40.66 -4.59
C ASN A 280 -33.36 41.41 -3.28
N SER A 281 -32.27 41.79 -2.60
CA SER A 281 -32.12 42.87 -1.59
C SER A 281 -32.94 42.78 -0.29
N THR A 282 -32.36 42.17 0.75
CA THR A 282 -31.72 42.92 1.86
C THR A 282 -30.84 41.98 2.71
N GLU A 283 -29.98 42.53 3.56
CA GLU A 283 -28.86 41.81 4.20
C GLU A 283 -29.32 40.77 5.26
N SER A 284 -29.41 39.50 4.86
CA SER A 284 -29.80 38.39 5.75
C SER A 284 -28.59 37.74 6.44
N LYS A 285 -28.00 38.45 7.42
CA LYS A 285 -26.89 38.01 8.31
C LYS A 285 -25.87 37.08 7.60
N VAL A 286 -25.38 37.53 6.44
CA VAL A 286 -24.76 36.67 5.42
C VAL A 286 -23.39 36.17 5.86
N CYS A 287 -23.02 34.95 5.44
CA CYS A 287 -21.64 34.43 5.51
C CYS A 287 -20.69 35.41 4.80
N GLY A 288 -20.07 36.29 5.58
CA GLY A 288 -19.34 37.44 5.06
C GLY A 288 -18.03 37.04 4.42
N ASP A 289 -17.89 37.31 3.11
CA ASP A 289 -16.67 37.04 2.37
C ASP A 289 -15.50 37.89 2.88
N ASP A 290 -14.38 37.24 3.20
CA ASP A 290 -13.18 37.91 3.70
C ASP A 290 -12.23 38.18 2.55
N THR A 291 -12.34 39.40 2.01
CA THR A 291 -11.50 39.97 0.93
C THR A 291 -9.99 39.97 1.23
N ASN A 292 -9.59 39.55 2.43
CA ASN A 292 -8.24 39.10 2.79
C ASN A 292 -8.39 37.87 3.70
N MET A 293 -8.38 36.66 3.15
CA MET A 293 -8.11 35.46 3.96
C MET A 293 -6.74 35.63 4.65
N GLY A 294 -6.62 35.13 5.88
CA GLY A 294 -5.31 35.04 6.54
C GLY A 294 -4.40 34.01 5.86
N ASP A 295 -3.13 33.97 6.27
CA ASP A 295 -2.24 32.86 5.93
C ASP A 295 -2.78 31.54 6.53
N PRO A 296 -3.21 30.56 5.70
CA PRO A 296 -3.79 29.32 6.19
C PRO A 296 -2.76 28.37 6.80
N HIS A 297 -1.44 28.61 6.69
CA HIS A 297 -0.41 27.68 7.17
C HIS A 297 -0.41 27.53 8.71
N LEU A 298 -1.27 26.64 9.21
CA LEU A 298 -1.29 26.18 10.59
C LEU A 298 0.01 25.43 10.92
N PRO A 299 0.57 25.60 12.15
CA PRO A 299 1.71 24.80 12.60
C PRO A 299 1.41 23.31 12.48
N ALA A 300 2.29 22.56 11.82
CA ALA A 300 2.11 21.11 11.59
C ALA A 300 1.92 20.36 12.92
N TYR A 301 0.76 19.74 13.09
CA TYR A 301 0.35 19.06 14.33
C TYR A 301 0.24 17.55 14.10
N PRO A 302 1.27 16.77 14.49
CA PRO A 302 1.13 15.33 14.69
C PRO A 302 0.51 15.09 16.08
N PRO A 303 -0.73 14.59 16.19
CA PRO A 303 -1.37 14.36 17.49
C PRO A 303 -0.62 13.30 18.30
N ILE A 304 -0.13 13.67 19.49
CA ILE A 304 0.49 12.75 20.44
C ILE A 304 -0.59 11.94 21.17
N THR A 305 -1.86 12.39 21.17
CA THR A 305 -3.02 11.54 21.48
C THR A 305 -3.35 10.55 20.37
N THR A 306 -2.39 9.67 20.16
CA THR A 306 -2.65 8.36 19.61
C THR A 306 -3.14 7.47 20.75
N LEU A 307 -4.47 7.41 20.91
CA LEU A 307 -5.10 6.34 21.67
C LEU A 307 -4.84 5.04 20.92
N ALA A 308 -4.41 4.02 21.64
CA ALA A 308 -4.28 2.70 21.05
C ALA A 308 -5.66 2.11 20.76
N THR A 309 -5.91 1.75 19.50
CA THR A 309 -7.19 1.23 19.02
C THR A 309 -7.12 -0.28 18.94
N ILE A 310 -8.05 -0.95 19.61
CA ILE A 310 -8.28 -2.40 19.45
C ILE A 310 -9.77 -2.70 19.40
N SER A 311 -10.12 -3.73 18.63
CA SER A 311 -11.46 -4.32 18.63
C SER A 311 -11.42 -5.78 19.11
N PHE A 312 -12.53 -6.21 19.71
CA PHE A 312 -12.75 -7.59 20.14
C PHE A 312 -13.79 -8.20 19.16
N PRO A 313 -13.38 -9.07 18.21
CA PRO A 313 -14.25 -9.50 17.13
C PRO A 313 -15.28 -10.58 17.55
N ASP A 314 -15.16 -11.11 18.77
CA ASP A 314 -16.08 -12.07 19.35
C ASP A 314 -16.22 -11.90 20.88
N GLY A 315 -17.09 -12.71 21.49
CA GLY A 315 -17.43 -12.65 22.91
C GLY A 315 -16.47 -13.38 23.87
N SER A 316 -15.33 -13.91 23.41
CA SER A 316 -14.39 -14.68 24.25
C SER A 316 -13.81 -13.83 25.39
N CYS A 317 -13.43 -12.58 25.11
CA CYS A 317 -12.95 -11.66 26.14
C CYS A 317 -14.12 -11.08 26.95
N SER A 318 -14.23 -11.49 28.22
CA SER A 318 -15.13 -10.82 29.18
C SER A 318 -14.81 -9.32 29.31
N PHE A 319 -15.80 -8.49 29.64
CA PHE A 319 -15.62 -7.03 29.81
C PHE A 319 -14.43 -6.65 30.71
N LYS A 320 -14.18 -7.41 31.78
CA LYS A 320 -13.00 -7.23 32.63
C LYS A 320 -11.69 -7.44 31.86
N ARG A 321 -11.59 -8.52 31.07
CA ARG A 321 -10.42 -8.77 30.20
C ARG A 321 -10.26 -7.67 29.16
N GLN A 322 -11.34 -7.21 28.53
CA GLN A 322 -11.30 -6.13 27.54
C GLN A 322 -10.70 -4.84 28.13
N VAL A 323 -11.15 -4.44 29.32
CA VAL A 323 -10.62 -3.26 30.04
C VAL A 323 -9.15 -3.45 30.45
N GLU A 324 -8.76 -4.61 30.97
CA GLU A 324 -7.35 -4.90 31.30
C GLU A 324 -6.46 -4.86 30.04
N ILE A 325 -6.88 -5.53 28.96
CA ILE A 325 -6.18 -5.57 27.67
C ILE A 325 -5.99 -4.15 27.11
N GLY A 326 -7.00 -3.28 27.16
CA GLY A 326 -6.89 -1.88 26.73
C GLY A 326 -5.80 -1.07 27.46
N PHE A 327 -5.65 -1.26 28.77
CA PHE A 327 -4.57 -0.60 29.53
C PHE A 327 -3.18 -1.12 29.17
N GLU A 328 -3.04 -2.43 28.96
CA GLU A 328 -1.77 -3.05 28.56
C GLU A 328 -1.40 -2.64 27.12
N ILE A 329 -2.37 -2.47 26.22
CA ILE A 329 -2.20 -1.99 24.85
C ILE A 329 -1.77 -0.53 24.79
N GLN A 330 -2.45 0.38 25.51
CA GLN A 330 -2.04 1.78 25.59
C GLN A 330 -0.62 1.92 26.14
N SER A 331 -0.29 1.12 27.16
CA SER A 331 1.06 1.03 27.73
C SER A 331 2.09 0.49 26.73
N THR A 332 1.70 -0.43 25.83
CA THR A 332 2.56 -0.96 24.77
C THR A 332 2.83 0.08 23.67
N LEU A 333 1.82 0.86 23.28
CA LEU A 333 1.96 1.97 22.35
C LEU A 333 2.92 3.03 22.90
N GLU A 334 2.77 3.42 24.18
CA GLU A 334 3.69 4.34 24.85
C GLU A 334 5.12 3.76 24.97
N MET A 335 5.25 2.45 25.21
CA MET A 335 6.53 1.75 25.26
C MET A 335 7.24 1.77 23.90
N ALA A 336 6.49 1.52 22.82
CA ALA A 336 7.00 1.56 21.46
C ALA A 336 7.43 2.98 21.06
N MET A 337 6.57 4.00 21.24
CA MET A 337 6.87 5.39 20.89
C MET A 337 8.09 5.96 21.64
N ASP A 338 8.21 5.68 22.93
CA ASP A 338 9.37 6.13 23.72
C ASP A 338 10.66 5.41 23.32
N THR A 339 10.56 4.14 22.88
CA THR A 339 11.70 3.34 22.42
C THR A 339 12.13 3.70 20.99
N GLU A 340 11.21 4.04 20.10
CA GLU A 340 11.49 4.65 18.79
C GLU A 340 12.33 5.92 18.98
N ALA A 341 11.86 6.85 19.82
CA ALA A 341 12.53 8.13 20.04
C ALA A 341 13.81 8.04 20.91
N ASN A 342 14.01 6.97 21.69
CA ASN A 342 15.08 6.88 22.69
C ASN A 342 15.77 5.50 22.76
N LEU A 343 15.86 4.78 21.64
CA LEU A 343 16.36 3.39 21.55
C LEU A 343 17.64 3.10 22.36
N GLN A 344 18.57 4.05 22.38
CA GLN A 344 19.88 3.93 23.04
C GLN A 344 19.89 4.42 24.51
N ARG A 345 18.71 4.63 25.14
CA ARG A 345 18.61 5.04 26.55
C ARG A 345 19.01 3.88 27.47
N GLY A 346 20.18 4.01 28.09
CA GLY A 346 20.72 2.99 29.00
C GLY A 346 21.56 1.94 28.25
N VAL A 347 21.58 0.71 28.75
CA VAL A 347 22.49 -0.35 28.25
C VAL A 347 21.78 -1.43 27.42
N TYR A 348 20.47 -1.33 27.22
CA TYR A 348 19.65 -2.45 26.74
C TYR A 348 19.92 -2.77 25.26
N PHE A 349 19.92 -1.75 24.39
CA PHE A 349 20.24 -1.91 22.96
C PHE A 349 21.60 -2.60 22.74
N SER A 350 22.65 -2.17 23.45
CA SER A 350 23.98 -2.78 23.35
C SER A 350 24.15 -4.11 24.09
N LYS A 351 23.17 -4.49 24.93
CA LYS A 351 23.14 -5.76 25.68
C LYS A 351 22.42 -6.88 24.92
N PHE A 352 21.37 -6.57 24.16
CA PHE A 352 20.52 -7.58 23.51
C PHE A 352 20.62 -7.64 21.99
N PHE A 353 21.19 -6.62 21.33
CA PHE A 353 21.71 -6.78 19.97
C PHE A 353 23.23 -7.02 20.02
N ASP A 354 23.72 -7.90 19.17
CA ASP A 354 25.13 -8.27 19.08
C ASP A 354 26.02 -7.14 18.51
N GLN A 355 27.33 -7.37 18.47
CA GLN A 355 28.29 -6.36 18.01
C GLN A 355 28.37 -6.23 16.48
N GLU A 356 28.07 -7.28 15.72
CA GLU A 356 28.15 -7.27 14.26
C GLU A 356 26.99 -6.48 13.68
N SER A 357 25.73 -6.81 14.05
CA SER A 357 24.56 -6.03 13.63
C SER A 357 24.62 -4.57 14.11
N ARG A 358 25.14 -4.29 15.30
CA ARG A 358 25.36 -2.90 15.77
C ARG A 358 26.58 -2.18 15.17
N SER A 359 27.35 -2.82 14.28
CA SER A 359 28.42 -2.15 13.52
C SER A 359 27.95 -1.61 12.17
N ASP A 360 26.75 -2.02 11.73
CA ASP A 360 26.02 -1.38 10.63
C ASP A 360 25.53 0.02 11.10
N PRO A 361 25.77 1.10 10.31
CA PRO A 361 25.42 2.46 10.71
C PRO A 361 23.91 2.74 10.74
N ASP A 362 23.13 2.05 9.90
CA ASP A 362 21.70 2.27 9.75
C ASP A 362 20.88 1.38 10.70
N PHE A 363 21.45 0.25 11.15
CA PHE A 363 20.79 -0.72 12.05
C PHE A 363 20.09 -0.10 13.26
N ALA A 364 20.67 0.94 13.88
CA ALA A 364 20.03 1.64 15.00
C ALA A 364 18.78 2.43 14.57
N ALA A 365 18.80 3.09 13.41
CA ALA A 365 17.65 3.81 12.87
C ALA A 365 16.54 2.85 12.41
N ASN A 366 16.92 1.72 11.82
CA ASN A 366 15.96 0.70 11.38
C ASN A 366 15.36 -0.07 12.56
N THR A 367 16.14 -0.33 13.63
CA THR A 367 15.62 -0.85 14.90
C THR A 367 14.65 0.14 15.57
N ALA A 368 14.92 1.44 15.52
CA ALA A 368 13.99 2.45 16.01
C ALA A 368 12.67 2.44 15.21
N ARG A 369 12.76 2.30 13.87
CA ARG A 369 11.59 2.18 12.99
C ARG A 369 10.71 0.97 13.31
N VAL A 370 11.27 -0.17 13.74
CA VAL A 370 10.45 -1.32 14.20
C VAL A 370 9.49 -0.90 15.31
N TYR A 371 9.94 -0.10 16.28
CA TYR A 371 9.07 0.42 17.33
C TYR A 371 8.08 1.47 16.81
N GLY A 372 8.47 2.31 15.85
CA GLY A 372 7.55 3.21 15.14
C GLY A 372 6.43 2.47 14.40
N ASN A 373 6.74 1.34 13.77
CA ASN A 373 5.78 0.46 13.10
C ASN A 373 4.83 -0.21 14.12
N ILE A 374 5.35 -0.74 15.24
CA ILE A 374 4.53 -1.27 16.34
C ILE A 374 3.57 -0.20 16.88
N ALA A 375 4.04 1.05 17.01
CA ALA A 375 3.19 2.17 17.38
C ALA A 375 2.14 2.48 16.30
N ALA A 376 2.45 2.34 15.01
CA ALA A 376 1.50 2.50 13.92
C ALA A 376 0.41 1.40 13.88
N MET A 377 0.75 0.14 14.18
CA MET A 377 -0.22 -0.96 14.29
C MET A 377 -1.23 -0.69 15.41
N LEU A 378 -0.73 -0.36 16.61
CA LEU A 378 -1.56 -0.13 17.79
C LEU A 378 -2.43 1.13 17.66
N ARG A 379 -2.15 2.03 16.70
CA ARG A 379 -2.99 3.19 16.38
C ARG A 379 -4.26 2.84 15.59
N GLY A 380 -4.34 1.65 14.96
CA GLY A 380 -5.47 1.28 14.11
C GLY A 380 -5.52 2.07 12.79
N GLY A 381 -4.36 2.30 12.16
CA GLY A 381 -4.28 2.94 10.85
C GLY A 381 -4.65 2.00 9.71
N ALA A 382 -4.96 2.55 8.53
CA ALA A 382 -5.45 1.79 7.37
C ALA A 382 -4.48 0.72 6.81
N GLY A 383 -3.22 0.67 7.26
CA GLY A 383 -2.24 -0.33 6.86
C GLY A 383 -2.16 -1.58 7.76
N TYR A 384 -2.65 -1.53 9.00
CA TYR A 384 -2.68 -2.68 9.90
C TYR A 384 -3.64 -2.45 11.08
N THR A 385 -4.49 -3.42 11.39
CA THR A 385 -5.45 -3.35 12.51
C THR A 385 -5.20 -4.46 13.51
N VAL A 386 -4.90 -4.09 14.77
CA VAL A 386 -4.79 -5.06 15.87
C VAL A 386 -6.18 -5.40 16.41
N THR A 387 -6.43 -6.68 16.68
CA THR A 387 -7.66 -7.21 17.30
C THR A 387 -7.32 -8.18 18.43
N ALA A 388 -8.22 -8.40 19.38
CA ALA A 388 -7.97 -9.26 20.54
C ALA A 388 -9.08 -10.29 20.78
N THR A 389 -8.67 -11.53 21.05
CA THR A 389 -9.56 -12.60 21.55
C THR A 389 -8.99 -13.23 22.81
N CYS A 390 -9.82 -13.98 23.53
CA CYS A 390 -9.47 -14.65 24.78
C CYS A 390 -9.97 -16.11 24.73
N ASP A 391 -9.82 -16.77 23.58
CA ASP A 391 -10.26 -18.15 23.36
C ASP A 391 -9.21 -19.12 23.89
N ASP A 392 -9.45 -19.58 25.13
CA ASP A 392 -8.64 -20.58 25.82
C ASP A 392 -8.86 -22.00 25.26
N SER A 393 -9.80 -22.21 24.32
CA SER A 393 -10.07 -23.54 23.72
C SER A 393 -9.14 -23.92 22.56
N THR A 394 -8.31 -22.98 22.09
CA THR A 394 -7.33 -23.24 21.02
C THR A 394 -6.33 -24.33 21.41
N GLU A 395 -5.77 -25.04 20.42
CA GLU A 395 -4.70 -26.04 20.66
C GLU A 395 -3.47 -25.40 21.34
N TYR A 396 -3.22 -24.14 21.04
CA TYR A 396 -2.15 -23.32 21.59
C TYR A 396 -2.29 -23.12 23.12
N CYS A 397 -3.46 -22.68 23.58
CA CYS A 397 -3.73 -22.54 25.01
C CYS A 397 -3.85 -23.91 25.71
N THR A 398 -4.67 -24.82 25.16
CA THR A 398 -5.02 -26.10 25.81
C THR A 398 -3.90 -27.14 25.83
N THR A 399 -3.12 -27.24 24.76
CA THR A 399 -2.24 -28.39 24.48
C THR A 399 -0.76 -27.99 24.44
N THR A 400 -0.44 -26.77 24.02
CA THR A 400 0.93 -26.24 24.05
C THR A 400 1.21 -25.40 25.30
N GLY A 401 0.18 -24.79 25.90
CA GLY A 401 0.27 -24.04 27.17
C GLY A 401 0.82 -22.62 27.01
N TRP A 402 0.61 -22.01 25.85
CA TRP A 402 1.03 -20.64 25.53
C TRP A 402 0.32 -19.58 26.40
N PHE A 403 0.80 -18.33 26.32
CA PHE A 403 0.29 -17.21 27.12
C PHE A 403 -0.52 -16.25 26.27
N ALA A 404 0.05 -15.83 25.14
CA ALA A 404 -0.66 -15.23 24.03
C ALA A 404 -0.22 -15.97 22.75
N HIS A 405 -0.81 -15.61 21.60
CA HIS A 405 -0.19 -15.82 20.30
C HIS A 405 -0.73 -14.81 19.28
N MET A 406 0.15 -14.27 18.45
CA MET A 406 -0.23 -13.44 17.31
C MET A 406 -0.70 -14.33 16.16
N ASN A 407 -1.78 -13.93 15.50
CA ASN A 407 -2.17 -14.48 14.21
C ASN A 407 -1.85 -13.39 13.17
N ASP A 408 -0.86 -13.62 12.31
CA ASP A 408 -0.44 -12.69 11.24
C ASP A 408 -0.19 -13.43 9.92
N ASN A 409 -1.02 -14.46 9.70
CA ASN A 409 -0.96 -15.36 8.55
C ASN A 409 -2.32 -16.07 8.32
N VAL A 410 -3.45 -15.45 8.70
CA VAL A 410 -4.81 -15.95 8.43
C VAL A 410 -5.76 -14.77 8.27
N ASP A 411 -6.53 -14.73 7.19
CA ASP A 411 -7.08 -13.52 6.57
C ASP A 411 -8.38 -13.00 7.23
N ASP A 412 -8.89 -13.69 8.27
CA ASP A 412 -9.87 -13.18 9.25
C ASP A 412 -9.28 -12.94 10.65
N ARG A 413 -7.99 -13.22 10.82
CA ARG A 413 -7.26 -13.13 12.08
C ARG A 413 -5.95 -12.34 11.97
N VAL A 414 -5.61 -11.71 10.84
CA VAL A 414 -4.47 -10.79 10.73
C VAL A 414 -4.55 -9.74 11.84
N GLY A 415 -3.45 -9.53 12.54
CA GLY A 415 -3.40 -8.65 13.72
C GLY A 415 -4.17 -9.14 14.94
N ARG A 416 -4.70 -10.37 14.96
CA ARG A 416 -5.43 -10.91 16.11
C ARG A 416 -4.48 -11.54 17.11
N VAL A 417 -4.27 -10.90 18.25
CA VAL A 417 -3.64 -11.52 19.42
C VAL A 417 -4.71 -12.29 20.19
N ASN A 418 -4.49 -13.59 20.41
CA ASN A 418 -5.34 -14.38 21.28
C ASN A 418 -4.65 -14.58 22.63
N PHE A 419 -5.31 -14.21 23.72
CA PHE A 419 -4.77 -14.27 25.08
C PHE A 419 -5.33 -15.49 25.83
N CYS A 420 -4.47 -16.45 26.18
CA CYS A 420 -4.80 -17.63 26.96
C CYS A 420 -4.99 -17.29 28.46
N ASP A 421 -5.68 -18.12 29.23
CA ASP A 421 -5.93 -17.90 30.66
C ASP A 421 -4.64 -17.77 31.50
N ASN A 422 -3.55 -18.40 31.04
CA ASN A 422 -2.21 -18.31 31.64
C ASN A 422 -1.65 -16.87 31.67
N PHE A 423 -2.03 -15.99 30.74
CA PHE A 423 -1.63 -14.57 30.70
C PHE A 423 -2.07 -13.78 31.94
N TRP A 424 -3.13 -14.26 32.61
CA TRP A 424 -3.64 -13.68 33.85
C TRP A 424 -3.26 -14.46 35.10
N THR A 425 -3.07 -15.78 34.99
CA THR A 425 -2.96 -16.68 36.15
C THR A 425 -1.53 -17.11 36.49
N ASP A 426 -0.57 -17.02 35.56
CA ASP A 426 0.82 -17.36 35.87
C ASP A 426 1.49 -16.25 36.69
N SER A 427 1.88 -16.60 37.91
CA SER A 427 2.57 -15.73 38.88
C SER A 427 3.87 -15.06 38.38
N ARG A 428 4.42 -15.49 37.23
CA ARG A 428 5.60 -14.88 36.60
C ARG A 428 5.25 -13.67 35.72
N ILE A 429 4.00 -13.54 35.28
CA ILE A 429 3.48 -12.43 34.47
C ILE A 429 2.79 -11.43 35.38
N VAL A 430 3.06 -10.13 35.19
CA VAL A 430 2.50 -9.05 36.02
C VAL A 430 1.82 -7.98 35.16
N SER A 431 0.81 -7.28 35.72
CA SER A 431 0.22 -6.14 34.99
C SER A 431 1.21 -4.97 34.95
N THR A 432 1.26 -4.26 33.82
CA THR A 432 2.17 -3.10 33.66
C THR A 432 1.90 -2.04 34.72
N SER A 433 0.62 -1.82 35.03
CA SER A 433 0.15 -0.93 36.10
C SER A 433 0.71 -1.29 37.49
N SER A 434 0.90 -2.57 37.82
CA SER A 434 1.40 -2.98 39.13
C SER A 434 2.88 -2.64 39.33
N VAL A 435 3.67 -2.65 38.26
CA VAL A 435 5.08 -2.23 38.29
C VAL A 435 5.18 -0.71 38.31
N LEU A 436 4.44 -0.02 37.43
CA LEU A 436 4.43 1.45 37.35
C LEU A 436 4.02 2.11 38.68
N ALA A 437 3.06 1.51 39.41
CA ALA A 437 2.57 2.03 40.68
C ALA A 437 3.61 2.06 41.82
N VAL A 438 4.70 1.28 41.70
CA VAL A 438 5.76 1.19 42.74
C VAL A 438 7.15 1.57 42.26
N CYS A 439 7.43 1.60 40.95
CA CYS A 439 8.83 1.61 40.49
C CYS A 439 9.63 2.89 40.77
N GLN A 440 8.98 3.99 41.17
CA GLN A 440 9.66 5.20 41.68
C GLN A 440 10.21 5.02 43.10
N THR A 441 9.79 3.99 43.84
CA THR A 441 10.24 3.66 45.20
C THR A 441 10.88 2.26 45.30
N GLU A 442 10.51 1.34 44.42
CA GLU A 442 11.07 -0.02 44.33
C GLU A 442 11.38 -0.38 42.86
N VAL A 443 12.57 0.02 42.39
CA VAL A 443 13.02 -0.28 41.01
C VAL A 443 13.22 -1.78 40.84
N LYS A 444 12.39 -2.40 39.98
CA LYS A 444 12.44 -3.83 39.64
C LYS A 444 13.58 -4.12 38.65
N ASP A 445 14.06 -5.36 38.61
CA ASP A 445 15.08 -5.79 37.62
C ASP A 445 14.50 -5.92 36.21
N LEU A 446 15.37 -6.02 35.20
CA LEU A 446 14.95 -6.11 33.80
C LEU A 446 14.11 -7.35 33.49
N ARG A 447 14.32 -8.47 34.21
CA ARG A 447 13.55 -9.71 34.06
C ARG A 447 12.11 -9.52 34.55
N VAL A 448 11.88 -8.73 35.60
CA VAL A 448 10.52 -8.42 36.08
C VAL A 448 9.81 -7.47 35.12
N VAL A 449 10.46 -6.40 34.63
CA VAL A 449 9.77 -5.43 33.77
C VAL A 449 9.50 -5.94 32.35
N GLN A 450 10.31 -6.87 31.83
CA GLN A 450 10.02 -7.52 30.54
C GLN A 450 8.89 -8.57 30.64
N ARG A 451 8.60 -9.08 31.85
CA ARG A 451 7.45 -9.96 32.11
C ARG A 451 6.17 -9.21 32.44
N THR A 452 6.11 -7.91 32.13
CA THR A 452 4.85 -7.16 32.19
C THR A 452 4.03 -7.45 30.94
N ARG A 453 2.71 -7.48 31.08
CA ARG A 453 1.79 -7.82 29.99
C ARG A 453 1.96 -6.95 28.73
N SER A 454 2.36 -5.68 28.86
CA SER A 454 2.71 -4.82 27.72
C SER A 454 4.02 -5.21 27.02
N ALA A 455 5.04 -5.60 27.78
CA ALA A 455 6.31 -6.05 27.19
C ALA A 455 6.15 -7.41 26.49
N ILE A 456 5.27 -8.28 27.02
CA ILE A 456 4.83 -9.50 26.34
C ILE A 456 4.03 -9.16 25.09
N LEU A 457 3.06 -8.23 25.13
CA LEU A 457 2.35 -7.82 23.92
C LEU A 457 3.28 -7.21 22.85
N LEU A 458 4.36 -6.54 23.25
CA LEU A 458 5.38 -6.06 22.31
C LEU A 458 6.11 -7.23 21.63
N HIS A 459 6.37 -8.33 22.33
CA HIS A 459 6.90 -9.58 21.76
C HIS A 459 5.95 -10.11 20.66
N GLU A 460 4.67 -10.30 20.98
CA GLU A 460 3.62 -10.72 20.02
C GLU A 460 3.60 -9.88 18.74
N LEU A 461 3.73 -8.55 18.88
CA LEU A 461 3.68 -7.62 17.76
C LEU A 461 4.93 -7.71 16.87
N THR A 462 6.07 -8.19 17.37
CA THR A 462 7.29 -8.39 16.57
C THR A 462 7.26 -9.67 15.71
N HIS A 463 6.35 -10.61 15.99
CA HIS A 463 6.04 -11.72 15.08
C HIS A 463 5.19 -11.26 13.88
N THR A 464 4.92 -9.97 13.74
CA THR A 464 4.32 -9.40 12.54
C THR A 464 5.38 -8.82 11.61
N SER A 465 5.18 -8.94 10.30
CA SER A 465 6.12 -8.34 9.36
C SER A 465 5.89 -6.84 9.19
N PHE A 466 4.67 -6.36 9.45
CA PHE A 466 4.40 -4.93 9.53
C PHE A 466 5.29 -4.25 10.58
N ALA A 467 5.48 -4.85 11.76
CA ALA A 467 6.46 -4.35 12.74
C ALA A 467 7.89 -4.38 12.18
N MET A 468 8.28 -5.47 11.53
CA MET A 468 9.67 -5.72 11.13
C MET A 468 9.99 -5.09 9.77
N SER A 469 10.76 -3.99 9.79
CA SER A 469 11.07 -3.11 8.63
C SER A 469 11.85 -3.75 7.46
N TYR A 470 11.88 -5.07 7.32
CA TYR A 470 12.71 -5.83 6.36
C TYR A 470 12.05 -7.05 5.69
N GLY A 471 10.77 -7.35 5.92
CA GLY A 471 10.11 -8.50 5.27
C GLY A 471 10.56 -9.87 5.82
N GLU A 472 11.06 -9.90 7.05
CA GLU A 472 11.18 -11.11 7.87
C GLU A 472 10.58 -10.83 9.24
N LYS A 473 9.61 -11.66 9.64
CA LYS A 473 9.03 -11.68 11.00
C LYS A 473 10.11 -12.13 11.99
N THR A 474 10.07 -11.64 13.24
CA THR A 474 10.94 -12.22 14.28
C THR A 474 10.55 -13.68 14.56
N ARG A 475 11.46 -14.43 15.16
CA ARG A 475 11.25 -15.81 15.60
C ARG A 475 11.75 -16.01 17.02
N ASP A 476 11.33 -17.10 17.63
CA ASP A 476 11.67 -17.48 19.01
C ASP A 476 13.05 -18.11 19.14
N TYR A 477 14.12 -17.43 18.72
CA TYR A 477 15.47 -17.96 18.84
C TYR A 477 15.82 -18.28 20.30
N ALA A 478 15.56 -17.35 21.22
CA ALA A 478 15.83 -17.43 22.65
C ALA A 478 14.77 -16.72 23.51
N TYR A 479 14.37 -17.33 24.63
CA TYR A 479 13.43 -16.77 25.61
C TYR A 479 14.08 -16.46 26.96
N GLY A 480 13.80 -15.28 27.50
CA GLY A 480 14.16 -14.85 28.85
C GLY A 480 15.61 -14.37 28.96
N TYR A 481 15.84 -13.47 29.92
CA TYR A 481 17.05 -12.66 30.08
C TYR A 481 18.35 -13.43 29.81
N THR A 482 18.55 -14.56 30.49
CA THR A 482 19.80 -15.31 30.44
C THR A 482 20.09 -15.90 29.05
N PHE A 483 19.08 -16.30 28.28
CA PHE A 483 19.29 -16.83 26.92
C PHE A 483 19.44 -15.70 25.89
N CYS A 484 18.61 -14.66 25.93
CA CYS A 484 18.72 -13.51 25.01
C CYS A 484 20.07 -12.78 25.18
N ALA A 485 20.56 -12.69 26.43
CA ALA A 485 21.88 -12.14 26.76
C ALA A 485 23.07 -13.07 26.42
N GLN A 486 22.82 -14.33 26.05
CA GLN A 486 23.80 -15.25 25.46
C GLN A 486 23.73 -15.27 23.93
N LEU A 487 22.54 -15.06 23.36
CA LEU A 487 22.30 -14.96 21.92
C LEU A 487 23.07 -13.77 21.35
N SER A 488 22.87 -12.55 21.90
CA SER A 488 23.62 -11.34 21.52
C SER A 488 25.14 -11.44 21.73
N ALA A 489 25.60 -12.45 22.47
CA ALA A 489 27.01 -12.73 22.70
C ALA A 489 27.56 -13.87 21.82
N GLY A 490 26.76 -14.47 20.93
CA GLY A 490 27.15 -15.64 20.11
C GLY A 490 27.47 -16.89 20.92
N ASN A 491 26.89 -17.02 22.12
CA ASN A 491 27.20 -18.07 23.11
C ASN A 491 25.98 -18.93 23.50
N PHE A 492 24.83 -18.75 22.83
CA PHE A 492 23.60 -19.48 23.15
C PHE A 492 23.50 -20.81 22.39
N ASP A 493 23.62 -21.92 23.14
CA ASP A 493 23.32 -23.27 22.68
C ASP A 493 21.81 -23.54 22.79
N ARG A 494 21.10 -23.47 21.65
CA ARG A 494 19.64 -23.62 21.57
C ARG A 494 19.17 -25.01 21.99
N SER A 495 20.04 -26.04 21.92
CA SER A 495 19.72 -27.37 22.45
C SER A 495 19.43 -27.37 23.96
N CYS A 496 19.94 -26.38 24.70
CA CYS A 496 19.62 -26.18 26.12
C CYS A 496 18.19 -25.69 26.38
N MET A 497 17.53 -25.10 25.38
CA MET A 497 16.15 -24.64 25.44
C MET A 497 15.19 -25.71 24.87
N THR A 498 15.49 -26.23 23.68
CA THR A 498 14.62 -27.17 22.96
C THR A 498 14.49 -28.54 23.65
N ALA A 499 15.50 -28.99 24.41
CA ALA A 499 15.45 -30.24 25.18
C ALA A 499 14.41 -30.28 26.32
N LYS A 500 13.62 -29.20 26.52
CA LYS A 500 12.50 -29.13 27.47
C LYS A 500 11.15 -28.80 26.82
N MET A 501 11.10 -28.63 25.50
CA MET A 501 9.85 -28.39 24.78
C MET A 501 9.07 -29.71 24.63
N THR A 502 7.75 -29.66 24.70
CA THR A 502 6.86 -30.84 24.75
C THR A 502 6.55 -31.46 23.38
N ARG A 503 6.93 -30.77 22.29
CA ARG A 503 6.85 -31.22 20.89
C ARG A 503 8.25 -31.18 20.28
N ASN A 504 8.47 -31.90 19.17
CA ASN A 504 9.66 -31.72 18.34
C ASN A 504 9.68 -30.27 17.81
N PRO A 505 10.62 -29.41 18.23
CA PRO A 505 10.60 -28.01 17.83
C PRO A 505 11.30 -27.80 16.48
N LYS A 506 10.95 -26.71 15.78
CA LYS A 506 11.62 -26.27 14.56
C LYS A 506 13.11 -26.02 14.85
N ILE A 507 13.97 -26.73 14.12
CA ILE A 507 15.42 -26.53 14.18
C ILE A 507 15.72 -25.16 13.59
N MET A 508 16.31 -24.26 14.39
CA MET A 508 16.63 -22.90 13.95
C MET A 508 18.13 -22.58 14.02
N CYS A 509 18.91 -23.27 14.85
CA CYS A 509 20.36 -23.08 14.96
C CYS A 509 21.10 -24.41 14.68
N PRO A 510 21.08 -24.91 13.43
CA PRO A 510 21.57 -26.24 13.09
C PRO A 510 23.08 -26.39 13.28
N ASP A 511 23.49 -27.44 13.99
CA ASP A 511 24.86 -27.91 14.08
C ASP A 511 25.31 -28.64 12.80
N ALA A 512 26.61 -28.96 12.71
CA ALA A 512 27.19 -29.66 11.56
C ALA A 512 26.67 -31.11 11.37
N SER A 513 25.76 -31.59 12.22
CA SER A 513 25.06 -32.87 12.11
C SER A 513 23.54 -32.71 11.89
N GLY A 514 23.05 -31.48 11.70
CA GLY A 514 21.62 -31.17 11.47
C GLY A 514 20.74 -31.19 12.73
N ASN A 515 21.32 -31.09 13.93
CA ASN A 515 20.61 -31.00 15.20
C ASN A 515 20.65 -29.56 15.74
N GLU A 516 19.92 -29.22 16.80
CA GLU A 516 20.10 -27.92 17.44
C GLU A 516 21.47 -27.78 18.12
N GLY A 517 22.10 -26.62 17.92
CA GLY A 517 23.40 -26.23 18.44
C GLY A 517 23.48 -24.75 18.81
N VAL A 518 24.62 -24.11 18.53
CA VAL A 518 24.87 -22.70 18.91
C VAL A 518 24.35 -21.75 17.83
N CYS A 519 23.53 -20.77 18.22
CA CYS A 519 23.04 -19.73 17.32
C CYS A 519 24.12 -18.64 17.07
N PRO A 520 24.26 -18.15 15.83
CA PRO A 520 24.92 -16.88 15.52
C PRO A 520 24.51 -15.71 16.44
N GLY A 521 25.41 -14.74 16.62
CA GLY A 521 25.11 -13.51 17.37
C GLY A 521 24.03 -12.66 16.70
N THR A 522 24.07 -12.60 15.37
CA THR A 522 23.18 -11.84 14.49
C THR A 522 21.72 -12.30 14.51
N ASP A 523 21.44 -13.54 14.95
CA ASP A 523 20.07 -14.00 15.22
C ASP A 523 19.42 -13.19 16.37
N SER A 524 20.20 -12.47 17.18
CA SER A 524 19.68 -11.56 18.19
C SER A 524 18.83 -10.43 17.58
N ALA A 525 19.13 -10.00 16.35
CA ALA A 525 18.34 -9.05 15.57
C ALA A 525 17.08 -9.65 14.94
N LYS A 526 16.93 -10.99 14.96
CA LYS A 526 15.75 -11.72 14.46
C LYS A 526 14.91 -12.35 15.58
N ASN A 527 15.19 -12.01 16.85
CA ASN A 527 14.59 -12.63 18.03
C ASN A 527 13.53 -11.74 18.69
N ALA A 528 12.28 -12.22 18.80
CA ALA A 528 11.15 -11.43 19.33
C ALA A 528 11.44 -10.87 20.73
N ASP A 529 11.97 -11.73 21.60
CA ASP A 529 12.24 -11.41 23.00
C ASP A 529 13.36 -10.36 23.18
N THR A 530 14.25 -10.20 22.18
CA THR A 530 15.24 -9.11 22.17
C THR A 530 14.56 -7.75 22.15
N TYR A 531 13.57 -7.57 21.26
CA TYR A 531 12.86 -6.31 21.10
C TYR A 531 12.04 -5.96 22.35
N ALA A 532 11.42 -6.95 23.00
CA ALA A 532 10.75 -6.80 24.28
C ALA A 532 11.71 -6.37 25.41
N PHE A 533 12.89 -6.99 25.52
CA PHE A 533 13.89 -6.63 26.53
C PHE A 533 14.44 -5.21 26.37
N VAL A 534 14.68 -4.77 25.14
CA VAL A 534 15.16 -3.41 24.86
C VAL A 534 14.08 -2.38 25.19
N ALA A 535 12.84 -2.58 24.72
CA ALA A 535 11.75 -1.63 24.92
C ALA A 535 11.34 -1.49 26.39
N ALA A 536 11.20 -2.61 27.11
CA ALA A 536 10.90 -2.59 28.54
C ALA A 536 12.00 -1.86 29.32
N GLY A 537 13.28 -2.09 28.98
CA GLY A 537 14.40 -1.37 29.58
C GLY A 537 14.34 0.13 29.33
N VAL A 538 14.17 0.56 28.07
CA VAL A 538 14.14 1.98 27.67
C VAL A 538 12.96 2.72 28.32
N TRP A 539 11.76 2.16 28.26
CA TRP A 539 10.53 2.81 28.72
C TRP A 539 10.41 2.89 30.23
N TYR A 540 10.65 1.77 30.95
CA TYR A 540 10.61 1.81 32.41
C TYR A 540 11.74 2.68 32.99
N THR A 541 12.88 2.83 32.30
CA THR A 541 13.91 3.82 32.69
C THR A 541 13.36 5.25 32.74
N SER A 542 12.46 5.61 31.80
CA SER A 542 11.77 6.90 31.78
C SER A 542 10.66 6.97 32.84
N LYS A 543 9.68 6.05 32.80
CA LYS A 543 8.50 6.06 33.69
C LYS A 543 8.86 5.99 35.18
N CYS A 544 9.92 5.26 35.53
CA CYS A 544 10.40 5.10 36.90
C CYS A 544 11.46 6.15 37.29
N ASN A 545 11.91 6.99 36.35
CA ASN A 545 12.96 8.00 36.54
C ASN A 545 14.28 7.44 37.12
N ALA A 546 14.60 6.18 36.79
CA ALA A 546 15.75 5.44 37.30
C ALA A 546 16.17 4.33 36.33
N PRO A 547 17.47 4.08 36.09
CA PRO A 547 17.92 2.96 35.25
C PRO A 547 17.47 1.60 35.82
N ILE A 548 16.92 0.76 34.95
CA ILE A 548 16.45 -0.59 35.30
C ILE A 548 17.65 -1.53 35.44
N PRO A 549 17.89 -2.15 36.62
CA PRO A 549 19.02 -3.03 36.83
C PRO A 549 19.00 -4.25 35.90
N LEU A 550 20.15 -4.55 35.30
CA LEU A 550 20.36 -5.85 34.68
C LEU A 550 20.46 -6.92 35.79
N PRO A 551 19.65 -8.00 35.74
CA PRO A 551 19.71 -9.05 36.74
C PRO A 551 20.97 -9.92 36.65
N ASP A 552 21.32 -10.56 37.76
CA ASP A 552 22.30 -11.64 37.78
C ASP A 552 21.85 -12.83 36.89
N PRO A 553 22.77 -13.41 36.08
CA PRO A 553 22.53 -14.66 35.37
C PRO A 553 22.34 -15.84 36.35
N VAL A 554 21.38 -16.72 36.08
CA VAL A 554 21.03 -17.80 37.01
C VAL A 554 22.10 -18.89 37.03
N THR A 555 22.95 -18.87 38.05
CA THR A 555 24.11 -19.78 38.19
C THR A 555 23.75 -21.17 38.73
N LYS A 556 24.59 -22.16 38.39
CA LYS A 556 24.28 -23.61 38.47
C LYS A 556 24.18 -24.15 39.90
N ARG A 557 23.32 -25.17 40.09
CA ARG A 557 23.52 -26.23 41.09
C ARG A 557 24.02 -27.51 40.41
N ASN A 558 25.00 -28.17 41.01
CA ASN A 558 25.55 -29.42 40.49
C ASN A 558 24.57 -30.59 40.65
N VAL A 559 24.11 -31.15 39.53
CA VAL A 559 23.51 -32.50 39.42
C VAL A 559 24.13 -33.17 38.18
N GLY A 560 24.45 -34.46 38.26
CA GLY A 560 25.43 -35.08 37.36
C GLY A 560 24.91 -35.62 36.01
N LEU A 561 25.84 -35.69 35.05
CA LEU A 561 25.92 -36.69 33.97
C LEU A 561 24.88 -36.67 32.82
N ARG A 562 24.74 -35.53 32.10
CA ARG A 562 24.98 -35.43 30.63
C ARG A 562 24.65 -34.02 30.08
N ARG A 563 25.53 -33.49 29.19
CA ARG A 563 25.66 -32.08 28.74
C ARG A 563 25.84 -31.10 29.91
N VAL A 564 26.92 -30.30 29.89
CA VAL A 564 27.43 -29.58 31.07
C VAL A 564 27.34 -28.04 30.92
N SER A 565 26.94 -27.55 29.76
CA SER A 565 26.88 -26.12 29.39
C SER A 565 25.67 -25.38 29.99
N CYS A 566 24.47 -25.93 29.84
CA CYS A 566 23.19 -25.22 29.93
C CYS A 566 22.93 -24.40 31.22
N PRO A 567 22.44 -23.15 31.09
CA PRO A 567 21.85 -22.36 32.19
C PRO A 567 20.57 -22.97 32.80
N LEU A 568 20.14 -22.42 33.93
CA LEU A 568 18.85 -22.78 34.55
C LEU A 568 17.68 -22.05 33.87
N ASN A 569 16.75 -22.82 33.31
CA ASN A 569 15.61 -22.30 32.53
C ASN A 569 14.46 -21.70 33.38
N SER A 570 14.73 -21.24 34.60
CA SER A 570 13.77 -20.47 35.40
C SER A 570 13.54 -19.04 34.85
N ASP A 571 14.44 -18.59 33.96
CA ASP A 571 14.34 -17.31 33.27
C ASP A 571 13.45 -17.36 32.02
N SER A 572 13.37 -18.49 31.32
CA SER A 572 12.60 -18.63 30.08
C SER A 572 11.10 -18.80 30.35
N ILE A 573 10.28 -17.94 29.74
CA ILE A 573 8.86 -18.15 29.52
C ILE A 573 8.72 -18.33 28.00
N PHE A 574 8.21 -19.48 27.55
CA PHE A 574 7.89 -19.70 26.14
C PHE A 574 6.57 -19.03 25.86
N ILE A 575 6.48 -18.13 24.87
CA ILE A 575 5.30 -17.28 24.70
C ILE A 575 4.38 -17.87 23.63
N ASP A 576 4.83 -17.98 22.36
CA ASP A 576 4.13 -18.69 21.29
C ASP A 576 5.04 -19.59 20.38
N GLY A 577 4.99 -19.46 19.03
CA GLY A 577 5.85 -20.19 18.08
C GLY A 577 5.32 -20.38 16.64
N ASP A 578 6.09 -19.92 15.65
CA ASP A 578 5.81 -19.93 14.18
C ASP A 578 5.09 -21.16 13.57
N ILE A 579 4.16 -20.89 12.63
CA ILE A 579 3.77 -21.81 11.53
C ILE A 579 4.37 -21.31 10.20
N PRO A 580 5.11 -22.14 9.44
CA PRO A 580 5.74 -21.74 8.18
C PRO A 580 4.77 -21.69 6.99
N ILE A 581 5.15 -20.93 5.95
CA ILE A 581 4.54 -20.97 4.61
C ILE A 581 4.63 -22.41 4.07
N GLY A 582 3.49 -23.10 3.99
CA GLY A 582 3.48 -24.54 3.71
C GLY A 582 3.72 -24.89 2.24
N GLN A 583 3.26 -24.06 1.30
CA GLN A 583 3.36 -24.25 -0.15
C GLN A 583 3.16 -22.88 -0.85
N TYR A 584 3.76 -22.71 -2.02
CA TYR A 584 3.50 -21.61 -2.95
C TYR A 584 3.15 -22.19 -4.34
N VAL A 585 2.00 -21.81 -4.90
CA VAL A 585 1.53 -22.29 -6.22
C VAL A 585 1.57 -21.19 -7.28
N HIS A 586 2.04 -21.52 -8.49
CA HIS A 586 2.15 -20.58 -9.60
C HIS A 586 1.33 -21.04 -10.81
N PHE A 587 0.28 -20.30 -11.14
CA PHE A 587 -0.61 -20.55 -12.28
C PHE A 587 -0.40 -19.52 -13.41
N GLY A 588 -0.82 -19.87 -14.63
CA GLY A 588 -1.05 -18.88 -15.68
C GLY A 588 -0.75 -19.32 -17.12
N ASP A 589 -1.00 -18.39 -18.03
CA ASP A 589 -0.75 -18.50 -19.47
C ASP A 589 0.74 -18.27 -19.83
N SER A 590 1.04 -17.76 -21.03
CA SER A 590 2.39 -17.53 -21.52
C SER A 590 3.14 -16.38 -20.83
N TYR A 591 2.43 -15.42 -20.24
CA TYR A 591 3.04 -14.39 -19.38
C TYR A 591 3.40 -15.00 -18.03
N GLY A 592 2.52 -15.85 -17.47
CA GLY A 592 2.83 -16.67 -16.31
C GLY A 592 4.02 -17.60 -16.55
N ALA A 593 4.03 -18.30 -17.69
CA ALA A 593 5.06 -19.28 -18.04
C ALA A 593 6.44 -18.66 -18.35
N GLY A 594 6.54 -17.34 -18.56
CA GLY A 594 7.79 -16.67 -18.92
C GLY A 594 8.37 -17.14 -20.26
N MET A 595 7.51 -17.31 -21.28
CA MET A 595 7.89 -17.94 -22.55
C MET A 595 9.12 -17.27 -23.19
N GLY A 596 10.14 -18.07 -23.52
CA GLY A 596 11.35 -17.58 -24.18
C GLY A 596 12.39 -16.94 -23.25
N THR A 597 12.15 -16.89 -21.93
CA THR A 597 13.09 -16.35 -20.94
C THR A 597 14.01 -17.41 -20.34
N GLY A 598 15.29 -17.07 -20.19
CA GLY A 598 16.32 -18.00 -19.71
C GLY A 598 16.39 -19.28 -20.57
N THR A 599 16.25 -20.45 -19.95
CA THR A 599 16.03 -21.72 -20.66
C THR A 599 14.54 -22.04 -20.73
N THR A 600 13.99 -22.25 -21.93
CA THR A 600 12.58 -22.64 -22.15
C THR A 600 12.43 -24.16 -22.25
N SER A 601 11.38 -24.72 -21.63
CA SER A 601 11.01 -26.13 -21.83
C SER A 601 10.46 -26.42 -23.24
N THR A 602 10.67 -27.64 -23.72
CA THR A 602 10.38 -28.04 -25.12
C THR A 602 8.99 -28.67 -25.30
N ASP A 603 8.21 -28.80 -24.24
CA ASP A 603 6.82 -29.25 -24.30
C ASP A 603 5.84 -28.10 -24.64
N LYS A 604 4.54 -28.39 -24.75
CA LYS A 604 3.53 -27.39 -25.18
C LYS A 604 3.42 -26.16 -24.26
N CYS A 605 3.87 -26.26 -23.00
CA CYS A 605 3.74 -25.21 -22.00
C CYS A 605 4.85 -24.16 -22.06
N ARG A 606 6.01 -24.48 -22.66
CA ARG A 606 7.14 -23.56 -22.92
C ARG A 606 7.47 -22.64 -21.76
N VAL A 607 7.59 -23.26 -20.60
CA VAL A 607 7.93 -22.59 -19.35
C VAL A 607 9.40 -22.19 -19.35
N GLY A 608 9.68 -20.90 -19.19
CA GLY A 608 11.02 -20.36 -19.00
C GLY A 608 11.57 -20.62 -17.60
N SER A 609 12.89 -20.60 -17.45
CA SER A 609 13.55 -20.67 -16.13
C SER A 609 13.40 -19.37 -15.34
N ASN A 610 13.22 -18.25 -16.05
CA ASN A 610 13.19 -16.91 -15.48
C ASN A 610 11.76 -16.36 -15.42
N ASN A 611 10.75 -17.25 -15.36
CA ASN A 611 9.36 -16.83 -15.16
C ASN A 611 9.18 -16.18 -13.78
N PHE A 612 8.20 -15.27 -13.65
CA PHE A 612 8.09 -14.46 -12.45
C PHE A 612 7.78 -15.27 -11.18
N GLY A 613 7.14 -16.43 -11.29
CA GLY A 613 6.89 -17.30 -10.14
C GLY A 613 8.13 -18.06 -9.66
N LYS A 614 8.97 -18.57 -10.57
CA LYS A 614 10.29 -19.11 -10.23
C LYS A 614 11.18 -18.03 -9.62
N LEU A 615 11.19 -16.82 -10.19
CA LEU A 615 11.94 -15.69 -9.66
C LEU A 615 11.44 -15.25 -8.26
N LEU A 616 10.14 -15.39 -7.98
CA LEU A 616 9.55 -15.14 -6.66
C LEU A 616 9.95 -16.23 -5.65
N HIS A 617 9.88 -17.51 -6.01
CA HIS A 617 10.32 -18.60 -5.13
C HIS A 617 11.83 -18.53 -4.83
N LEU A 618 12.66 -18.18 -5.83
CA LEU A 618 14.09 -17.94 -5.65
C LEU A 618 14.39 -16.72 -4.75
N TRP A 619 13.52 -15.70 -4.76
CA TRP A 619 13.60 -14.57 -3.83
C TRP A 619 13.24 -14.97 -2.40
N MET A 620 12.21 -15.81 -2.22
CA MET A 620 11.82 -16.33 -0.88
C MET A 620 12.94 -17.15 -0.22
N ASN A 621 13.72 -17.90 -1.01
CA ASN A 621 14.93 -18.62 -0.58
C ASN A 621 14.76 -19.59 0.62
N ASP A 622 13.53 -19.96 0.99
CA ASP A 622 13.23 -20.90 2.07
C ASP A 622 12.87 -22.28 1.50
N ALA A 623 13.75 -23.26 1.75
CA ALA A 623 13.61 -24.63 1.28
C ALA A 623 12.48 -25.44 1.96
N SER A 624 11.76 -24.87 2.94
CA SER A 624 10.54 -25.45 3.51
C SER A 624 9.27 -25.10 2.72
N VAL A 625 9.33 -24.10 1.84
CA VAL A 625 8.23 -23.72 0.94
C VAL A 625 8.17 -24.67 -0.25
N GLU A 626 7.13 -25.51 -0.30
CA GLU A 626 6.87 -26.38 -1.44
C GLU A 626 6.42 -25.54 -2.65
N TYR A 627 7.26 -25.42 -3.69
CA TYR A 627 6.89 -24.73 -4.92
C TYR A 627 6.14 -25.66 -5.89
N VAL A 628 4.97 -25.22 -6.35
CA VAL A 628 4.10 -25.99 -7.26
C VAL A 628 3.85 -25.20 -8.54
N GLU A 629 4.54 -25.60 -9.62
CA GLU A 629 4.40 -24.99 -10.94
C GLU A 629 3.18 -25.55 -11.70
N LYS A 630 2.30 -24.65 -12.14
CA LYS A 630 1.01 -24.89 -12.80
C LYS A 630 0.72 -23.86 -13.90
N VAL A 631 1.78 -23.35 -14.53
CA VAL A 631 1.74 -22.47 -15.71
C VAL A 631 1.78 -23.29 -17.00
N CYS A 632 1.10 -22.81 -18.05
CA CYS A 632 1.24 -23.37 -19.39
C CYS A 632 0.87 -22.33 -20.46
N SER A 633 1.79 -22.09 -21.40
CA SER A 633 1.66 -20.99 -22.36
C SER A 633 0.38 -20.96 -23.20
N GLY A 634 -0.24 -22.11 -23.46
CA GLY A 634 -1.48 -22.22 -24.24
C GLY A 634 -2.77 -22.28 -23.43
N ASP A 635 -2.73 -22.15 -22.11
CA ASP A 635 -3.93 -22.26 -21.29
C ASP A 635 -4.84 -21.05 -21.49
N THR A 636 -6.12 -21.32 -21.79
CA THR A 636 -7.22 -20.37 -21.54
C THR A 636 -7.75 -20.59 -20.12
N LEU A 637 -8.85 -19.93 -19.75
CA LEU A 637 -9.63 -20.28 -18.56
C LEU A 637 -10.05 -21.77 -18.51
N THR A 638 -10.11 -22.47 -19.65
CA THR A 638 -10.37 -23.92 -19.72
C THR A 638 -9.13 -24.72 -19.28
N GLY A 639 -7.95 -24.40 -19.82
CA GLY A 639 -6.67 -24.98 -19.41
C GLY A 639 -6.36 -24.72 -17.93
N LEU A 640 -6.59 -23.50 -17.45
CA LEU A 640 -6.44 -23.12 -16.04
C LEU A 640 -7.33 -23.98 -15.12
N ALA A 641 -8.59 -24.26 -15.50
CA ALA A 641 -9.44 -25.18 -14.72
C ALA A 641 -8.83 -26.61 -14.66
N GLY A 642 -8.17 -27.05 -15.73
CA GLY A 642 -7.34 -28.26 -15.75
C GLY A 642 -6.17 -28.19 -14.76
N GLN A 643 -5.41 -27.09 -14.75
CA GLN A 643 -4.32 -26.87 -13.80
C GLN A 643 -4.78 -26.94 -12.34
N ILE A 644 -5.86 -26.22 -12.01
CA ILE A 644 -6.48 -26.18 -10.67
C ILE A 644 -6.99 -27.58 -10.26
N SER A 645 -7.57 -28.33 -11.19
CA SER A 645 -8.00 -29.72 -10.90
C SER A 645 -6.81 -30.59 -10.49
N SER A 646 -5.66 -30.43 -11.15
CA SER A 646 -4.42 -31.20 -10.97
C SER A 646 -3.49 -30.66 -9.87
N TRP A 647 -3.88 -29.60 -9.14
CA TRP A 647 -3.12 -29.04 -8.03
C TRP A 647 -3.14 -29.97 -6.81
N SER A 648 -1.94 -30.39 -6.41
CA SER A 648 -1.63 -31.29 -5.29
C SER A 648 -1.33 -30.54 -3.99
N ASN A 649 -1.70 -31.14 -2.85
CA ASN A 649 -1.53 -30.60 -1.50
C ASN A 649 -2.04 -29.14 -1.31
N PRO A 650 -3.18 -28.73 -1.91
CA PRO A 650 -3.60 -27.32 -1.89
C PRO A 650 -3.83 -26.78 -0.47
N GLY A 651 -4.21 -27.68 0.46
CA GLY A 651 -4.32 -27.41 1.90
C GLY A 651 -2.98 -27.18 2.64
N ARG A 652 -1.92 -26.76 1.92
CA ARG A 652 -0.67 -26.24 2.49
C ARG A 652 -0.34 -24.84 1.98
N ALA A 653 -1.02 -24.34 0.95
CA ALA A 653 -0.64 -23.07 0.34
C ALA A 653 -1.18 -21.87 1.10
N SER A 654 -0.34 -20.85 1.28
CA SER A 654 -0.74 -19.51 1.72
C SER A 654 -0.57 -18.44 0.62
N ILE A 655 0.17 -18.76 -0.44
CA ILE A 655 0.44 -17.87 -1.58
C ILE A 655 0.10 -18.60 -2.88
N GLY A 656 -0.63 -17.91 -3.77
CA GLY A 656 -0.79 -18.26 -5.17
C GLY A 656 -0.52 -17.06 -6.08
N THR A 657 0.08 -17.28 -7.25
CA THR A 657 0.19 -16.23 -8.29
C THR A 657 -0.46 -16.68 -9.60
N LEU A 658 -0.99 -15.73 -10.39
CA LEU A 658 -1.73 -16.01 -11.62
C LEU A 658 -1.54 -14.90 -12.67
N SER A 659 -1.38 -15.30 -13.93
CA SER A 659 -1.55 -14.43 -15.12
C SER A 659 -2.45 -15.17 -16.12
N ILE A 660 -3.60 -14.62 -16.49
CA ILE A 660 -4.55 -15.31 -17.39
C ILE A 660 -5.47 -14.32 -18.11
N GLY A 661 -5.95 -14.70 -19.30
CA GLY A 661 -6.94 -13.97 -20.08
C GLY A 661 -6.44 -13.43 -21.42
N GLY A 662 -5.12 -13.34 -21.64
CA GLY A 662 -4.55 -12.93 -22.93
C GLY A 662 -4.88 -13.92 -24.05
N ASN A 663 -4.83 -15.22 -23.74
CA ASN A 663 -5.27 -16.29 -24.63
C ASN A 663 -6.78 -16.27 -24.87
N ASP A 664 -7.59 -16.00 -23.84
CA ASP A 664 -9.06 -15.93 -23.92
C ASP A 664 -9.55 -14.82 -24.86
N VAL A 665 -8.92 -13.63 -24.85
CA VAL A 665 -9.21 -12.55 -25.82
C VAL A 665 -8.51 -12.76 -27.18
N ARG A 666 -7.76 -13.85 -27.36
CA ARG A 666 -6.97 -14.18 -28.56
C ARG A 666 -5.97 -13.08 -28.94
N PHE A 667 -5.14 -12.64 -27.99
CA PHE A 667 -4.19 -11.57 -28.24
C PHE A 667 -3.20 -11.87 -29.40
N SER A 668 -2.92 -13.15 -29.67
CA SER A 668 -2.15 -13.59 -30.85
C SER A 668 -2.78 -13.20 -32.19
N ASP A 669 -4.12 -13.20 -32.31
CA ASP A 669 -4.83 -12.79 -33.52
C ASP A 669 -4.71 -11.28 -33.76
N LEU A 670 -4.62 -10.47 -32.68
CA LEU A 670 -4.36 -9.02 -32.74
C LEU A 670 -2.93 -8.75 -33.22
N VAL A 671 -1.92 -9.34 -32.59
CA VAL A 671 -0.50 -9.17 -33.00
C VAL A 671 -0.29 -9.58 -34.45
N TRP A 672 -0.88 -10.71 -34.87
CA TRP A 672 -0.81 -11.20 -36.25
C TRP A 672 -1.50 -10.25 -37.26
N SER A 673 -2.68 -9.73 -36.93
CA SER A 673 -3.51 -8.98 -37.89
C SER A 673 -3.27 -7.47 -37.90
N CYS A 674 -2.85 -6.90 -36.77
CA CYS A 674 -2.68 -5.46 -36.56
C CYS A 674 -1.22 -4.99 -36.65
N VAL A 675 -0.23 -5.85 -36.37
CA VAL A 675 1.18 -5.43 -36.21
C VAL A 675 2.14 -6.17 -37.13
N ILE A 676 2.12 -7.51 -37.12
CA ILE A 676 3.15 -8.35 -37.76
C ILE A 676 2.79 -8.69 -39.22
N THR A 677 1.50 -8.86 -39.51
CA THR A 677 0.89 -9.00 -40.86
C THR A 677 1.69 -9.82 -41.90
N PRO A 678 2.12 -11.05 -41.58
CA PRO A 678 3.08 -11.80 -42.41
C PRO A 678 2.51 -12.38 -43.71
N ASN A 679 1.18 -12.42 -43.87
CA ASN A 679 0.56 -12.98 -45.06
C ASN A 679 0.64 -12.00 -46.25
N THR A 680 1.46 -12.34 -47.24
CA THR A 680 1.73 -11.47 -48.40
C THR A 680 0.65 -11.47 -49.48
N GLY A 681 -0.30 -12.42 -49.43
CA GLY A 681 -1.47 -12.47 -50.32
C GLY A 681 -2.56 -11.45 -49.94
N HIS A 682 -2.60 -11.02 -48.69
CA HIS A 682 -3.47 -9.93 -48.23
C HIS A 682 -3.00 -8.56 -48.71
N THR A 683 -3.92 -7.61 -48.84
CA THR A 683 -3.60 -6.17 -49.03
C THR A 683 -3.67 -5.42 -47.70
N GLY A 684 -3.14 -4.19 -47.62
CA GLY A 684 -3.26 -3.36 -46.42
C GLY A 684 -4.70 -3.18 -45.91
N GLY A 685 -5.66 -3.03 -46.84
CA GLY A 685 -7.09 -2.96 -46.50
C GLY A 685 -7.64 -4.30 -45.95
N THR A 686 -7.11 -5.43 -46.40
CA THR A 686 -7.45 -6.76 -45.88
C THR A 686 -6.87 -6.95 -44.48
N ASN A 687 -5.60 -6.56 -44.26
CA ASN A 687 -4.95 -6.62 -42.96
C ASN A 687 -5.70 -5.74 -41.94
N ARG A 688 -6.04 -4.49 -42.27
CA ARG A 688 -6.81 -3.62 -41.37
C ARG A 688 -8.22 -4.14 -41.10
N ALA A 689 -8.89 -4.75 -42.08
CA ALA A 689 -10.19 -5.38 -41.85
C ALA A 689 -10.10 -6.59 -40.91
N ASN A 690 -9.06 -7.41 -41.04
CA ASN A 690 -8.80 -8.55 -40.15
C ASN A 690 -8.44 -8.08 -38.72
N CYS A 691 -7.66 -7.00 -38.61
CA CYS A 691 -7.34 -6.34 -37.34
C CYS A 691 -8.62 -5.89 -36.61
N VAL A 692 -9.45 -5.06 -37.24
CA VAL A 692 -10.73 -4.59 -36.65
C VAL A 692 -11.68 -5.75 -36.32
N ALA A 693 -11.67 -6.83 -37.11
CA ALA A 693 -12.44 -8.03 -36.83
C ALA A 693 -11.87 -8.92 -35.69
N ALA A 694 -10.63 -8.70 -35.24
CA ALA A 694 -10.06 -9.28 -34.02
C ALA A 694 -10.32 -8.38 -32.81
N GLU A 695 -10.11 -7.05 -32.96
CA GLU A 695 -10.38 -6.02 -31.95
C GLU A 695 -11.83 -6.08 -31.47
N GLN A 696 -12.80 -6.15 -32.39
CA GLN A 696 -14.22 -6.26 -32.05
C GLN A 696 -14.52 -7.53 -31.24
N LYS A 697 -13.95 -8.69 -31.60
CA LYS A 697 -14.17 -9.95 -30.86
C LYS A 697 -13.63 -9.89 -29.43
N ALA A 698 -12.45 -9.31 -29.25
CA ALA A 698 -11.87 -9.08 -27.93
C ALA A 698 -12.75 -8.11 -27.11
N MET A 699 -13.19 -7.01 -27.71
CA MET A 699 -14.05 -6.02 -27.06
C MET A 699 -15.45 -6.55 -26.71
N ASP A 700 -16.04 -7.38 -27.58
CA ASP A 700 -17.33 -8.05 -27.34
C ASP A 700 -17.23 -8.99 -26.12
N TYR A 701 -16.20 -9.86 -26.09
CA TYR A 701 -16.00 -10.81 -24.99
C TYR A 701 -15.62 -10.13 -23.66
N MET A 702 -14.89 -9.01 -23.72
CA MET A 702 -14.57 -8.16 -22.56
C MET A 702 -15.76 -7.31 -22.07
N SER A 703 -16.77 -7.06 -22.91
CA SER A 703 -17.91 -6.19 -22.59
C SER A 703 -19.23 -6.94 -22.35
N ASP A 704 -19.30 -8.24 -22.63
CA ASP A 704 -20.37 -9.12 -22.16
C ASP A 704 -20.37 -9.17 -20.62
N SER A 705 -21.48 -8.71 -20.03
CA SER A 705 -21.72 -8.70 -18.58
C SER A 705 -22.49 -9.94 -18.08
N GLY A 706 -22.88 -10.84 -18.99
CA GLY A 706 -23.51 -12.12 -18.67
C GLY A 706 -22.51 -13.21 -18.30
N ALA A 707 -23.03 -14.40 -17.99
CA ALA A 707 -22.23 -15.56 -17.57
C ALA A 707 -21.28 -16.12 -18.68
N ASN A 708 -21.43 -15.65 -19.92
CA ASN A 708 -20.53 -15.99 -21.02
C ASN A 708 -19.33 -15.03 -21.14
N GLY A 709 -19.37 -13.86 -20.50
CA GLY A 709 -18.37 -12.80 -20.60
C GLY A 709 -17.10 -13.07 -19.80
N LEU A 710 -16.01 -12.41 -20.19
CA LEU A 710 -14.69 -12.69 -19.62
C LEU A 710 -14.62 -12.39 -18.12
N ARG A 711 -15.21 -11.27 -17.68
CA ARG A 711 -15.24 -10.85 -16.25
C ARG A 711 -15.85 -11.92 -15.35
N TYR A 712 -16.99 -12.48 -15.73
CA TYR A 712 -17.67 -13.52 -14.96
C TYR A 712 -16.84 -14.83 -14.89
N LYS A 713 -16.24 -15.24 -16.01
CA LYS A 713 -15.43 -16.47 -16.06
C LYS A 713 -14.11 -16.34 -15.27
N LEU A 714 -13.45 -15.18 -15.35
CA LEU A 714 -12.28 -14.86 -14.50
C LEU A 714 -12.65 -14.95 -13.02
N LYS A 715 -13.78 -14.34 -12.62
CA LYS A 715 -14.30 -14.41 -11.24
C LYS A 715 -14.53 -15.85 -10.77
N GLU A 716 -15.22 -16.69 -11.56
CA GLU A 716 -15.39 -18.11 -11.22
C GLU A 716 -14.06 -18.87 -11.17
N ALA A 717 -13.09 -18.55 -12.03
CA ALA A 717 -11.77 -19.15 -11.99
C ALA A 717 -11.04 -18.82 -10.68
N TYR A 718 -10.98 -17.55 -10.26
CA TYR A 718 -10.35 -17.14 -9.00
C TYR A 718 -11.05 -17.80 -7.81
N LEU A 719 -12.40 -17.77 -7.78
CA LEU A 719 -13.18 -18.46 -6.75
C LEU A 719 -12.91 -19.96 -6.75
N SER A 720 -12.68 -20.60 -7.89
CA SER A 720 -12.31 -22.03 -7.94
C SER A 720 -10.92 -22.31 -7.35
N ILE A 721 -9.98 -21.37 -7.42
CA ILE A 721 -8.67 -21.48 -6.74
C ILE A 721 -8.86 -21.36 -5.23
N LEU A 722 -9.62 -20.37 -4.73
CA LEU A 722 -9.90 -20.22 -3.29
C LEU A 722 -10.67 -21.43 -2.74
N ARG A 723 -11.72 -21.89 -3.44
CA ARG A 723 -12.48 -23.11 -3.12
C ARG A 723 -11.59 -24.37 -3.12
N LYS A 724 -10.46 -24.37 -3.86
CA LYS A 724 -9.50 -25.50 -3.96
C LYS A 724 -8.40 -25.42 -2.90
N SER A 725 -7.93 -24.23 -2.49
CA SER A 725 -7.05 -24.07 -1.32
C SER A 725 -7.77 -24.50 -0.05
N SER A 726 -9.08 -24.22 0.03
CA SER A 726 -9.95 -24.43 1.19
C SER A 726 -9.48 -23.71 2.46
N HIS A 727 -8.69 -22.63 2.29
CA HIS A 727 -8.05 -21.93 3.38
C HIS A 727 -8.27 -20.43 3.39
N ASP A 728 -8.75 -20.00 4.54
CA ASP A 728 -8.91 -18.65 5.05
C ASP A 728 -7.57 -17.90 5.26
N TYR A 729 -6.45 -18.42 4.73
CA TYR A 729 -5.10 -17.83 4.77
C TYR A 729 -4.38 -17.80 3.41
N PHE A 730 -5.10 -18.14 2.34
CA PHE A 730 -4.53 -18.26 1.00
C PHE A 730 -4.83 -17.01 0.17
N HIS A 731 -3.78 -16.25 -0.14
CA HIS A 731 -3.86 -15.08 -1.00
C HIS A 731 -3.47 -15.39 -2.45
N LEU A 732 -4.23 -14.86 -3.41
CA LEU A 732 -4.05 -15.07 -4.85
C LEU A 732 -3.72 -13.74 -5.54
N TYR A 733 -2.48 -13.60 -6.00
CA TYR A 733 -1.97 -12.40 -6.66
C TYR A 733 -2.09 -12.54 -8.18
N VAL A 734 -3.01 -11.78 -8.78
CA VAL A 734 -3.35 -11.84 -10.21
C VAL A 734 -2.75 -10.65 -10.95
N THR A 735 -1.83 -10.89 -11.87
CA THR A 735 -1.13 -9.85 -12.62
C THR A 735 -2.00 -9.31 -13.76
N GLY A 736 -2.02 -7.98 -13.93
CA GLY A 736 -2.37 -7.36 -15.21
C GLY A 736 -1.29 -7.57 -16.28
N TYR A 737 -1.53 -7.02 -17.47
CA TYR A 737 -0.56 -6.95 -18.57
C TYR A 737 -0.07 -5.51 -18.74
N ALA A 738 1.19 -5.34 -19.14
CA ALA A 738 1.75 -4.02 -19.44
C ALA A 738 1.37 -3.58 -20.87
N ASN A 739 1.21 -2.27 -21.08
CA ASN A 739 1.02 -1.69 -22.40
C ASN A 739 2.29 -1.88 -23.25
N PHE A 740 2.12 -2.06 -24.56
CA PHE A 740 3.23 -2.44 -25.43
C PHE A 740 4.05 -1.25 -25.92
N PHE A 741 3.43 -0.08 -26.03
CA PHE A 741 4.03 1.07 -26.69
C PHE A 741 3.89 2.35 -25.84
N ASN A 742 4.90 3.21 -25.92
CA ASN A 742 4.64 4.64 -25.84
C ASN A 742 3.78 5.05 -27.04
N GLU A 743 2.61 5.65 -26.81
CA GLU A 743 1.70 6.11 -27.87
C GLU A 743 1.89 7.59 -28.25
N VAL A 744 2.65 8.36 -27.48
CA VAL A 744 2.83 9.82 -27.62
C VAL A 744 3.98 10.17 -28.56
N THR A 745 5.05 9.36 -28.59
CA THR A 745 6.22 9.61 -29.45
C THR A 745 5.86 9.55 -30.94
N THR A 746 6.24 10.56 -31.70
CA THR A 746 5.89 10.65 -33.14
C THR A 746 6.82 9.85 -34.04
N ASP A 747 8.08 9.65 -33.65
CA ASP A 747 9.09 8.93 -34.44
C ASP A 747 8.66 7.49 -34.80
N CYS A 748 7.98 6.80 -33.89
CA CYS A 748 7.48 5.44 -34.13
C CYS A 748 6.41 5.38 -35.24
N ALA A 749 5.76 6.49 -35.62
CA ALA A 749 4.80 6.48 -36.72
C ALA A 749 5.45 6.17 -38.09
N ASP A 750 6.77 6.34 -38.21
CA ASP A 750 7.57 5.91 -39.36
C ASP A 750 8.10 4.46 -39.25
N THR A 751 7.80 3.74 -38.17
CA THR A 751 8.26 2.37 -37.91
C THR A 751 7.23 1.32 -38.36
N SER A 752 7.69 0.16 -38.83
CA SER A 752 6.87 -1.03 -38.99
C SER A 752 7.51 -2.28 -38.35
N PHE A 753 6.69 -3.14 -37.76
CA PHE A 753 7.07 -4.49 -37.29
C PHE A 753 6.64 -5.60 -38.28
N HIS A 754 6.26 -5.25 -39.52
CA HIS A 754 5.82 -6.20 -40.55
C HIS A 754 6.86 -7.32 -40.80
N TYR A 755 6.49 -8.57 -40.61
CA TYR A 755 7.38 -9.75 -40.51
C TYR A 755 8.51 -9.85 -41.56
N TRP A 756 8.23 -9.52 -42.83
CA TRP A 756 9.21 -9.61 -43.92
C TRP A 756 10.01 -8.34 -44.18
N TRP A 757 9.49 -7.17 -43.77
CA TRP A 757 9.90 -5.85 -44.27
C TRP A 757 9.86 -4.75 -43.19
N GLY A 758 9.85 -5.16 -41.93
CA GLY A 758 9.90 -4.27 -40.77
C GLY A 758 11.23 -3.53 -40.67
N GLY A 759 11.21 -2.44 -39.91
CA GLY A 759 12.26 -1.44 -39.91
C GLY A 759 11.69 -0.03 -39.71
N TYR A 760 12.59 0.92 -39.50
CA TYR A 760 12.31 2.34 -39.59
C TYR A 760 12.27 2.80 -41.05
N LYS A 761 11.26 3.57 -41.43
CA LYS A 761 11.01 4.07 -42.80
C LYS A 761 11.14 2.96 -43.88
N PRO A 762 10.35 1.86 -43.76
CA PRO A 762 10.43 0.73 -44.68
C PRO A 762 10.06 1.13 -46.11
N LYS A 763 10.56 0.37 -47.11
CA LYS A 763 10.26 0.65 -48.52
C LYS A 763 8.78 0.40 -48.81
N SER A 764 8.08 1.43 -49.29
CA SER A 764 6.67 1.34 -49.70
C SER A 764 6.43 0.20 -50.68
N ASP A 765 5.46 -0.66 -50.37
CA ASP A 765 4.98 -1.74 -51.24
C ASP A 765 3.74 -1.32 -52.06
N TRP A 766 3.68 -0.06 -52.50
CA TRP A 766 2.60 0.39 -53.39
C TRP A 766 2.54 -0.45 -54.69
N PRO A 767 1.36 -0.90 -55.14
CA PRO A 767 0.02 -0.52 -54.68
C PRO A 767 -0.62 -1.45 -53.62
N THR A 768 0.08 -2.47 -53.11
CA THR A 768 -0.52 -3.43 -52.16
C THR A 768 -0.61 -2.91 -50.72
N ASN A 769 0.27 -1.97 -50.34
CA ASN A 769 0.24 -1.21 -49.08
C ASN A 769 0.12 -2.10 -47.82
N ARG A 770 0.80 -3.25 -47.79
CA ARG A 770 0.67 -4.28 -46.73
C ARG A 770 1.37 -3.92 -45.43
N ILE A 771 2.39 -3.06 -45.53
CA ILE A 771 3.28 -2.70 -44.42
C ILE A 771 2.54 -1.76 -43.45
N VAL A 772 2.05 -2.32 -42.33
CA VAL A 772 1.38 -1.54 -41.28
C VAL A 772 2.43 -0.76 -40.47
N HIS A 773 2.19 0.53 -40.26
CA HIS A 773 3.08 1.41 -39.52
C HIS A 773 2.53 1.65 -38.10
N LEU A 774 3.41 1.82 -37.12
CA LEU A 774 3.08 2.03 -35.70
C LEU A 774 2.65 3.48 -35.44
N THR A 775 1.55 3.91 -36.08
CA THR A 775 0.98 5.25 -35.87
C THR A 775 0.62 5.49 -34.41
N THR A 776 0.47 6.76 -34.00
CA THR A 776 -0.08 7.14 -32.69
C THR A 776 -1.40 6.42 -32.43
N ASP A 777 -2.26 6.42 -33.44
CA ASP A 777 -3.63 5.93 -33.39
C ASP A 777 -3.65 4.41 -33.17
N LEU A 778 -2.85 3.65 -33.93
CA LEU A 778 -2.74 2.19 -33.78
C LEU A 778 -2.13 1.78 -32.43
N ARG A 779 -1.17 2.54 -31.91
CA ARG A 779 -0.57 2.28 -30.60
C ARG A 779 -1.57 2.53 -29.47
N SER A 780 -2.30 3.65 -29.51
CA SER A 780 -3.34 3.97 -28.53
C SER A 780 -4.54 3.00 -28.60
N GLU A 781 -4.91 2.57 -29.80
CA GLU A 781 -5.91 1.53 -30.05
C GLU A 781 -5.53 0.18 -29.39
N LEU A 782 -4.30 -0.28 -29.58
CA LEU A 782 -3.80 -1.52 -28.97
C LEU A 782 -3.58 -1.39 -27.44
N ASN A 783 -3.05 -0.27 -26.96
CA ASN A 783 -2.92 0.01 -25.52
C ASN A 783 -4.30 0.11 -24.82
N THR A 784 -5.32 0.63 -25.52
CA THR A 784 -6.70 0.69 -25.00
C THR A 784 -7.27 -0.72 -24.75
N LEU A 785 -6.94 -1.70 -25.59
CA LEU A 785 -7.36 -3.10 -25.39
C LEU A 785 -6.69 -3.72 -24.15
N VAL A 786 -5.39 -3.47 -23.93
CA VAL A 786 -4.67 -3.92 -22.73
C VAL A 786 -5.24 -3.29 -21.47
N THR A 787 -5.44 -1.96 -21.50
CA THR A 787 -6.06 -1.20 -20.40
C THR A 787 -7.47 -1.71 -20.09
N ARG A 788 -8.25 -2.07 -21.13
CA ARG A 788 -9.58 -2.67 -20.98
C ARG A 788 -9.53 -4.07 -20.37
N LEU A 789 -8.58 -4.91 -20.76
CA LEU A 789 -8.37 -6.24 -20.19
C LEU A 789 -7.98 -6.15 -18.71
N ASN A 790 -7.07 -5.25 -18.34
CA ASN A 790 -6.71 -4.99 -16.95
C ASN A 790 -7.91 -4.53 -16.11
N ALA A 791 -8.76 -3.64 -16.64
CA ALA A 791 -10.00 -3.22 -15.97
C ALA A 791 -11.02 -4.37 -15.81
N VAL A 792 -11.08 -5.31 -16.77
CA VAL A 792 -11.89 -6.54 -16.67
C VAL A 792 -11.34 -7.50 -15.60
N ILE A 793 -10.00 -7.65 -15.52
CA ILE A 793 -9.32 -8.46 -14.50
C ILE A 793 -9.55 -7.89 -13.10
N ALA A 794 -9.26 -6.59 -12.87
CA ALA A 794 -9.51 -5.91 -11.61
C ALA A 794 -10.99 -5.94 -11.21
N GLY A 795 -11.90 -5.81 -12.17
CA GLY A 795 -13.34 -5.98 -11.97
C GLY A 795 -13.73 -7.38 -11.50
N ALA A 796 -13.18 -8.42 -12.13
CA ALA A 796 -13.42 -9.82 -11.75
C ALA A 796 -12.83 -10.17 -10.37
N ILE A 797 -11.73 -9.53 -9.98
CA ILE A 797 -11.11 -9.65 -8.65
C ILE A 797 -12.02 -9.04 -7.59
N SER A 798 -12.55 -7.83 -7.84
CA SER A 798 -13.53 -7.20 -6.96
C SER A 798 -14.79 -8.06 -6.82
N ASP A 799 -15.34 -8.58 -7.92
CA ASP A 799 -16.50 -9.48 -7.90
C ASP A 799 -16.22 -10.76 -7.09
N ALA A 800 -15.01 -11.34 -7.21
CA ALA A 800 -14.63 -12.56 -6.52
C ALA A 800 -14.51 -12.33 -5.00
N ASN A 801 -13.84 -11.26 -4.57
CA ASN A 801 -13.74 -10.91 -3.16
C ASN A 801 -15.12 -10.57 -2.55
N ASN A 802 -15.97 -9.86 -3.31
CA ASN A 802 -17.34 -9.52 -2.89
C ASN A 802 -18.23 -10.77 -2.74
N GLU A 803 -18.13 -11.74 -3.66
CA GLU A 803 -18.88 -13.00 -3.57
C GLU A 803 -18.32 -13.94 -2.47
N HIS A 804 -17.00 -13.92 -2.24
CA HIS A 804 -16.37 -14.73 -1.21
C HIS A 804 -16.55 -14.15 0.21
N GLY A 805 -16.73 -12.83 0.33
CA GLY A 805 -16.82 -12.12 1.60
C GLY A 805 -15.47 -11.85 2.27
N ARG A 806 -14.35 -12.05 1.55
CA ARG A 806 -12.97 -11.87 2.02
C ARG A 806 -12.11 -11.28 0.91
N SER A 807 -11.16 -10.41 1.25
CA SER A 807 -10.25 -9.79 0.27
C SER A 807 -9.02 -10.67 0.00
N GLN A 808 -9.23 -11.86 -0.57
CA GLN A 808 -8.17 -12.85 -0.76
C GLN A 808 -7.52 -12.82 -2.15
N VAL A 809 -8.21 -12.31 -3.18
CA VAL A 809 -7.66 -12.12 -4.52
C VAL A 809 -7.19 -10.68 -4.68
N HIS A 810 -5.98 -10.46 -5.18
CA HIS A 810 -5.35 -9.14 -5.30
C HIS A 810 -4.96 -8.84 -6.74
N PHE A 811 -5.18 -7.60 -7.20
CA PHE A 811 -4.71 -7.15 -8.50
C PHE A 811 -3.27 -6.64 -8.40
N VAL A 812 -2.40 -7.18 -9.23
CA VAL A 812 -1.01 -6.71 -9.36
C VAL A 812 -0.86 -5.90 -10.63
N ASP A 813 -0.82 -4.57 -10.47
CA ASP A 813 -0.49 -3.66 -11.56
C ASP A 813 1.01 -3.65 -11.83
N VAL A 814 1.36 -3.87 -13.10
CA VAL A 814 2.71 -3.96 -13.65
C VAL A 814 3.05 -2.80 -14.59
N GLU A 815 2.06 -2.03 -15.06
CA GLU A 815 2.26 -0.94 -16.02
C GLU A 815 3.21 0.16 -15.51
N PRO A 816 3.20 0.58 -14.23
CA PRO A 816 4.12 1.59 -13.73
C PRO A 816 5.60 1.22 -13.97
N ALA A 817 5.96 -0.06 -13.88
CA ALA A 817 7.33 -0.52 -14.12
C ALA A 817 7.72 -0.49 -15.60
N PHE A 818 6.80 -0.80 -16.52
CA PHE A 818 7.08 -0.79 -17.97
C PHE A 818 7.05 0.63 -18.55
N SER A 819 6.13 1.47 -18.06
CA SER A 819 5.96 2.87 -18.47
C SER A 819 7.18 3.76 -18.20
N ALA A 820 8.12 3.31 -17.38
CA ALA A 820 9.38 3.98 -17.04
C ALA A 820 10.45 3.96 -18.17
N GLY A 821 10.05 3.78 -19.43
CA GLY A 821 10.95 3.74 -20.59
C GLY A 821 11.29 2.33 -21.11
N HIS A 822 10.54 1.30 -20.72
CA HIS A 822 10.84 -0.11 -21.04
C HIS A 822 9.89 -0.75 -22.08
N ARG A 823 8.90 0.00 -22.56
CA ARG A 823 8.01 -0.35 -23.68
C ARG A 823 8.72 -0.12 -25.03
N TRP A 824 8.08 -0.50 -26.13
CA TRP A 824 8.51 -0.03 -27.46
C TRP A 824 8.19 1.45 -27.66
N CYS A 825 8.87 2.07 -28.62
CA CYS A 825 8.68 3.47 -29.02
C CYS A 825 9.07 4.51 -27.94
N GLU A 826 9.78 4.11 -26.88
CA GLU A 826 10.25 4.98 -25.79
C GLU A 826 11.46 5.85 -26.21
N ASN A 827 11.32 6.57 -27.33
CA ASN A 827 12.33 7.40 -27.97
C ASN A 827 11.97 8.90 -27.88
N PRO A 828 12.23 9.58 -26.75
CA PRO A 828 11.81 10.97 -26.55
C PRO A 828 12.67 12.01 -27.30
N VAL A 829 13.87 11.64 -27.76
CA VAL A 829 14.86 12.59 -28.32
C VAL A 829 15.46 12.19 -29.68
N GLY A 830 15.04 11.07 -30.28
CA GLY A 830 15.54 10.60 -31.58
C GLY A 830 16.89 9.88 -31.49
N GLU A 831 17.16 9.19 -30.38
CA GLU A 831 18.46 8.55 -30.07
C GLU A 831 18.63 7.13 -30.62
N PHE A 832 17.53 6.39 -30.81
CA PHE A 832 17.47 5.12 -31.54
C PHE A 832 16.24 5.12 -32.48
N HIS A 833 16.06 4.08 -33.28
CA HIS A 833 14.83 3.88 -34.05
C HIS A 833 14.40 2.41 -33.97
N GLU A 834 13.11 2.19 -33.77
CA GLU A 834 12.52 0.86 -33.66
C GLU A 834 12.39 0.18 -35.05
N PRO A 835 12.36 -1.17 -35.12
CA PRO A 835 12.77 -2.13 -34.11
C PRO A 835 14.30 -2.21 -33.94
N ASP A 836 14.82 -2.09 -32.71
CA ASP A 836 16.24 -2.25 -32.39
C ASP A 836 16.49 -3.41 -31.41
N GLU A 837 17.02 -4.53 -31.91
CA GLU A 837 17.29 -5.73 -31.09
C GLU A 837 18.41 -5.54 -30.05
N SER A 838 19.22 -4.48 -30.16
CA SER A 838 20.33 -4.19 -29.25
C SER A 838 19.89 -3.51 -27.95
N ARG A 839 18.66 -2.96 -27.92
CA ARG A 839 18.05 -2.36 -26.73
C ARG A 839 17.82 -3.44 -25.66
N ALA A 840 18.66 -3.46 -24.63
CA ALA A 840 18.54 -4.36 -23.47
C ALA A 840 17.49 -3.87 -22.45
N ASP A 841 17.14 -2.59 -22.52
CA ASP A 841 16.14 -1.90 -21.71
C ASP A 841 14.73 -1.92 -22.33
N THR A 842 14.56 -2.29 -23.60
CA THR A 842 13.26 -2.68 -24.14
C THR A 842 12.90 -4.09 -23.63
N TRP A 843 11.88 -4.18 -22.78
CA TRP A 843 11.57 -5.40 -22.03
C TRP A 843 10.65 -6.39 -22.75
N PHE A 844 10.20 -6.12 -23.98
CA PHE A 844 9.40 -7.06 -24.78
C PHE A 844 10.22 -7.74 -25.88
N PHE A 845 9.92 -9.01 -26.17
CA PHE A 845 10.42 -9.69 -27.37
C PHE A 845 9.68 -9.22 -28.62
N LEU A 846 10.42 -8.89 -29.68
CA LEU A 846 9.92 -9.01 -31.05
C LEU A 846 10.34 -10.37 -31.64
N SER A 847 9.73 -10.78 -32.76
CA SER A 847 10.07 -12.01 -33.48
C SER A 847 11.59 -12.18 -33.61
N ALA A 848 12.08 -13.37 -33.25
CA ALA A 848 13.50 -13.75 -33.29
C ALA A 848 14.47 -13.00 -32.35
N TRP A 849 14.03 -12.03 -31.54
CA TRP A 849 14.92 -11.32 -30.61
C TRP A 849 15.47 -12.23 -29.51
N LYS A 850 16.67 -11.94 -29.01
CA LYS A 850 17.28 -12.61 -27.87
C LYS A 850 16.70 -12.13 -26.54
N ASP A 851 16.81 -12.97 -25.52
CA ASP A 851 16.54 -12.57 -24.13
C ASP A 851 17.60 -11.56 -23.63
N VAL A 852 17.43 -11.03 -22.42
CA VAL A 852 18.43 -10.20 -21.72
C VAL A 852 18.88 -10.94 -20.47
N SER A 853 20.19 -10.96 -20.20
CA SER A 853 20.73 -11.51 -18.96
C SER A 853 20.27 -10.71 -17.74
N ILE A 854 19.90 -11.41 -16.67
CA ILE A 854 19.62 -10.83 -15.34
C ILE A 854 20.73 -11.23 -14.35
N SER A 855 20.82 -10.59 -13.19
CA SER A 855 21.88 -10.83 -12.20
C SER A 855 22.01 -12.30 -11.75
N ALA A 856 20.93 -13.08 -11.83
CA ALA A 856 20.88 -14.49 -11.47
C ALA A 856 21.02 -15.47 -12.67
N ALA A 857 20.92 -15.00 -13.92
CA ALA A 857 20.84 -15.89 -15.10
C ALA A 857 21.36 -15.24 -16.40
N ALA A 858 22.17 -16.00 -17.14
CA ALA A 858 22.70 -15.59 -18.44
C ALA A 858 21.67 -15.70 -19.59
N GLU A 859 21.97 -15.04 -20.71
CA GLU A 859 21.25 -15.15 -21.99
C GLU A 859 21.50 -16.55 -22.60
N THR A 860 20.45 -17.29 -23.00
CA THR A 860 20.60 -18.67 -23.54
C THR A 860 19.84 -18.97 -24.84
N THR A 861 19.22 -17.98 -25.48
CA THR A 861 18.34 -18.13 -26.66
C THR A 861 18.96 -19.02 -27.74
N SER A 862 20.24 -18.79 -28.09
CA SER A 862 20.92 -19.55 -29.14
C SER A 862 21.16 -21.02 -28.80
N ALA A 863 21.18 -21.40 -27.51
CA ALA A 863 21.24 -22.79 -27.06
C ALA A 863 19.85 -23.44 -27.06
N VAL A 864 18.81 -22.71 -26.65
CA VAL A 864 17.41 -23.16 -26.72
C VAL A 864 17.01 -23.43 -28.17
N GLU A 865 17.26 -22.49 -29.08
CA GLU A 865 16.93 -22.65 -30.51
C GLU A 865 17.69 -23.83 -31.15
N ALA A 866 18.96 -24.04 -30.79
CA ALA A 866 19.73 -25.19 -31.28
C ALA A 866 19.13 -26.54 -30.82
N ALA A 867 18.62 -26.62 -29.59
CA ALA A 867 17.90 -27.78 -29.08
C ALA A 867 16.54 -27.98 -29.77
N GLU A 868 15.81 -26.90 -30.03
CA GLU A 868 14.56 -26.94 -30.80
C GLU A 868 14.77 -27.39 -32.26
N VAL A 869 15.82 -26.91 -32.94
CA VAL A 869 16.22 -27.39 -34.28
C VAL A 869 16.52 -28.89 -34.25
N ALA A 870 17.28 -29.37 -33.27
CA ALA A 870 17.57 -30.80 -33.12
C ALA A 870 16.30 -31.63 -32.92
N SER A 871 15.31 -31.11 -32.17
CA SER A 871 14.00 -31.74 -31.97
C SER A 871 13.22 -31.87 -33.29
N LEU A 872 13.14 -30.80 -34.09
CA LEU A 872 12.47 -30.83 -35.42
C LEU A 872 13.15 -31.80 -36.40
N ILE A 873 14.48 -31.87 -36.40
CA ILE A 873 15.24 -32.84 -37.21
C ILE A 873 14.90 -34.27 -36.77
N SER A 874 14.88 -34.55 -35.45
CA SER A 874 14.51 -35.86 -34.92
C SER A 874 13.05 -36.25 -35.21
N SER A 875 12.18 -35.27 -35.42
CA SER A 875 10.77 -35.44 -35.79
C SER A 875 10.55 -35.74 -37.28
N GLY A 876 11.62 -35.70 -38.10
CA GLY A 876 11.57 -35.99 -39.53
C GLY A 876 11.21 -34.79 -40.43
N GLY A 877 11.20 -33.57 -39.90
CA GLY A 877 10.89 -32.35 -40.63
C GLY A 877 9.98 -31.38 -39.85
N ILE A 878 9.74 -30.21 -40.43
CA ILE A 878 8.81 -29.21 -39.87
C ILE A 878 7.36 -29.63 -40.16
N PRO A 879 6.53 -29.89 -39.13
CA PRO A 879 5.15 -30.32 -39.32
C PRO A 879 4.28 -29.16 -39.83
N LEU A 880 3.64 -29.32 -40.98
CA LEU A 880 2.68 -28.37 -41.53
C LEU A 880 1.29 -29.01 -41.57
N PRO A 881 0.27 -28.45 -40.88
CA PRO A 881 -1.07 -29.01 -40.87
C PRO A 881 -1.88 -28.61 -42.12
N ASP A 882 -3.05 -29.23 -42.32
CA ASP A 882 -3.94 -28.89 -43.42
C ASP A 882 -4.63 -27.53 -43.20
N ALA A 883 -4.37 -26.57 -44.10
CA ALA A 883 -4.86 -25.19 -43.99
C ALA A 883 -6.39 -25.06 -43.90
N GLY A 884 -7.14 -26.00 -44.50
CA GLY A 884 -8.61 -25.96 -44.51
C GLY A 884 -9.27 -26.48 -43.23
N SER A 885 -8.56 -27.24 -42.41
CA SER A 885 -9.12 -27.93 -41.24
C SER A 885 -8.36 -27.76 -39.93
N CYS A 886 -7.12 -27.27 -39.95
CA CYS A 886 -6.24 -27.31 -38.78
C CYS A 886 -6.81 -26.61 -37.53
N TYR A 887 -7.43 -25.42 -37.65
CA TYR A 887 -8.02 -24.73 -36.50
C TYR A 887 -9.15 -25.54 -35.84
N ALA A 888 -9.89 -26.36 -36.61
CA ALA A 888 -10.92 -27.24 -36.06
C ALA A 888 -10.34 -28.48 -35.37
N ALA A 889 -9.10 -28.87 -35.69
CA ALA A 889 -8.38 -29.97 -35.06
C ALA A 889 -7.63 -29.57 -33.78
N LEU A 890 -7.48 -28.27 -33.51
CA LEU A 890 -6.66 -27.74 -32.41
C LEU A 890 -7.29 -27.79 -31.00
N GLY A 891 -8.61 -27.93 -30.88
CA GLY A 891 -9.31 -27.98 -29.59
C GLY A 891 -9.50 -26.61 -28.90
N THR A 892 -9.69 -26.62 -27.59
CA THR A 892 -9.95 -25.41 -26.77
C THR A 892 -8.69 -24.71 -26.25
N ASP A 893 -7.66 -25.48 -25.92
CA ASP A 893 -6.42 -25.02 -25.29
C ASP A 893 -5.22 -25.50 -26.11
N PRO A 894 -5.06 -24.94 -27.32
CA PRO A 894 -4.06 -25.41 -28.29
C PRO A 894 -2.63 -25.18 -27.79
N ASP A 895 -1.71 -25.97 -28.32
CA ASP A 895 -0.31 -25.58 -28.31
C ASP A 895 -0.16 -24.28 -29.14
N PRO A 896 0.37 -23.16 -28.58
CA PRO A 896 0.57 -21.92 -29.33
C PRO A 896 1.43 -22.07 -30.59
N TYR A 897 2.38 -23.01 -30.61
CA TYR A 897 3.16 -23.33 -31.81
C TYR A 897 2.29 -24.02 -32.87
N ALA A 898 1.39 -24.93 -32.47
CA ALA A 898 0.47 -25.57 -33.41
C ALA A 898 -0.54 -24.56 -33.98
N TYR A 899 -0.93 -23.54 -33.20
CA TYR A 899 -1.70 -22.40 -33.68
C TYR A 899 -0.91 -21.52 -34.68
N ALA A 900 0.37 -21.24 -34.39
CA ALA A 900 1.24 -20.55 -35.34
C ALA A 900 1.48 -21.34 -36.63
N MET A 901 1.66 -22.67 -36.55
CA MET A 901 1.80 -23.52 -37.74
C MET A 901 0.50 -23.66 -38.55
N CYS A 902 -0.67 -23.48 -37.93
CA CYS A 902 -1.93 -23.23 -38.65
C CYS A 902 -1.85 -21.93 -39.47
N GLN A 903 -1.43 -20.83 -38.85
CA GLN A 903 -1.31 -19.52 -39.52
C GLN A 903 -0.28 -19.56 -40.68
N VAL A 904 0.82 -20.30 -40.53
CA VAL A 904 1.80 -20.60 -41.59
C VAL A 904 1.15 -21.41 -42.72
N ALA A 905 0.44 -22.50 -42.42
CA ALA A 905 -0.21 -23.33 -43.43
C ALA A 905 -1.24 -22.55 -44.27
N ILE A 906 -2.04 -21.70 -43.64
CA ILE A 906 -3.00 -20.82 -44.31
C ILE A 906 -2.29 -19.80 -45.21
N SER A 907 -1.24 -19.13 -44.70
CA SER A 907 -0.46 -18.17 -45.48
C SER A 907 0.21 -18.81 -46.71
N ILE A 908 0.68 -20.06 -46.58
CA ILE A 908 1.24 -20.84 -47.71
C ILE A 908 0.14 -21.25 -48.70
N SER A 909 -1.08 -21.52 -48.24
CA SER A 909 -2.22 -21.85 -49.11
C SER A 909 -2.78 -20.64 -49.86
N GLU A 910 -2.67 -19.44 -49.29
CA GLU A 910 -3.19 -18.20 -49.87
C GLU A 910 -2.18 -17.48 -50.77
N ASP A 911 -0.87 -17.58 -50.47
CA ASP A 911 0.22 -17.19 -51.38
C ASP A 911 1.27 -18.31 -51.54
N PRO A 912 1.01 -19.33 -52.38
CA PRO A 912 1.94 -20.45 -52.65
C PRO A 912 3.28 -20.03 -53.31
N THR A 913 3.40 -18.76 -53.69
CA THR A 913 4.59 -18.13 -54.26
C THR A 913 5.28 -17.15 -53.31
N GLY A 914 4.65 -16.85 -52.17
CA GLY A 914 5.08 -15.83 -51.23
C GLY A 914 6.31 -16.22 -50.42
N PRO A 915 6.87 -15.28 -49.64
CA PRO A 915 8.07 -15.53 -48.85
C PRO A 915 7.90 -16.69 -47.86
N GLU A 916 6.71 -16.87 -47.26
CA GLU A 916 6.42 -17.98 -46.34
C GLU A 916 6.52 -19.34 -47.07
N ALA A 917 5.85 -19.46 -48.23
CA ALA A 917 5.90 -20.65 -49.07
C ALA A 917 7.29 -20.92 -49.66
N MET A 918 8.15 -19.91 -49.78
CA MET A 918 9.54 -20.08 -50.19
C MET A 918 10.42 -20.55 -49.01
N ASN A 919 10.38 -19.87 -47.87
CA ASN A 919 11.20 -20.19 -46.69
C ASN A 919 10.87 -21.57 -46.11
N TYR A 920 9.59 -21.97 -46.07
CA TYR A 920 9.20 -23.29 -45.59
C TYR A 920 9.74 -24.41 -46.50
N ARG A 921 9.70 -24.22 -47.83
CA ARG A 921 10.28 -25.17 -48.79
C ARG A 921 11.79 -25.23 -48.69
N GLY A 922 12.46 -24.10 -48.48
CA GLY A 922 13.90 -24.03 -48.27
C GLY A 922 14.33 -24.76 -46.99
N ALA A 923 13.68 -24.45 -45.86
CA ALA A 923 13.91 -25.11 -44.58
C ALA A 923 13.70 -26.63 -44.64
N GLN A 924 12.62 -27.10 -45.28
CA GLN A 924 12.38 -28.54 -45.46
C GLN A 924 13.41 -29.19 -46.40
N ALA A 925 13.81 -28.53 -47.49
CA ALA A 925 14.87 -29.03 -48.37
C ALA A 925 16.23 -29.10 -47.65
N ALA A 926 16.52 -28.15 -46.75
CA ALA A 926 17.71 -28.14 -45.91
C ALA A 926 17.71 -29.30 -44.91
N ILE A 927 16.58 -29.56 -44.22
CA ILE A 927 16.44 -30.74 -43.34
C ILE A 927 16.60 -32.05 -44.12
N ILE A 928 15.98 -32.18 -45.30
CA ILE A 928 16.04 -33.38 -46.15
C ILE A 928 17.47 -33.63 -46.70
N SER A 929 18.24 -32.57 -46.96
CA SER A 929 19.63 -32.66 -47.44
C SER A 929 20.68 -32.76 -46.34
N GLY A 930 20.30 -32.55 -45.08
CA GLY A 930 21.20 -32.53 -43.93
C GLY A 930 21.93 -31.19 -43.70
N ASP A 931 21.54 -30.12 -44.41
CA ASP A 931 22.04 -28.77 -44.15
C ASP A 931 21.33 -28.13 -42.95
N PHE A 932 21.68 -28.60 -41.76
CA PHE A 932 21.20 -28.04 -40.50
C PHE A 932 21.82 -26.66 -40.17
N SER A 933 22.59 -26.06 -41.10
CA SER A 933 23.12 -24.70 -40.99
C SER A 933 22.27 -23.65 -41.70
N SER A 934 21.24 -24.05 -42.47
CA SER A 934 20.34 -23.13 -43.15
C SER A 934 19.63 -22.18 -42.17
N GLN A 935 19.71 -20.88 -42.47
CA GLN A 935 19.04 -19.80 -41.73
C GLN A 935 17.51 -19.82 -41.86
N GLU A 936 16.96 -20.69 -42.69
CA GLU A 936 15.51 -20.87 -42.84
C GLU A 936 14.95 -21.81 -41.76
N ILE A 937 15.71 -22.81 -41.29
CA ILE A 937 15.23 -23.80 -40.30
C ILE A 937 14.85 -23.14 -38.96
N PRO A 938 15.65 -22.22 -38.37
CA PRO A 938 15.29 -21.54 -37.13
C PRO A 938 13.96 -20.78 -37.20
N ARG A 939 13.48 -20.35 -38.37
CA ARG A 939 12.21 -19.61 -38.50
C ARG A 939 11.01 -20.38 -37.96
N TYR A 940 11.10 -21.72 -37.95
CA TYR A 940 10.01 -22.65 -37.61
C TYR A 940 10.21 -23.38 -36.28
N VAL A 941 11.21 -22.99 -35.47
CA VAL A 941 11.37 -23.59 -34.13
C VAL A 941 10.27 -23.14 -33.16
N PRO A 942 9.83 -24.00 -32.21
CA PRO A 942 8.61 -23.73 -31.47
C PRO A 942 8.56 -22.43 -30.66
N THR A 943 9.68 -21.90 -30.15
CA THR A 943 9.65 -20.72 -29.27
C THR A 943 9.93 -19.39 -29.99
N ARG A 944 10.71 -19.38 -31.09
CA ARG A 944 11.30 -18.16 -31.70
C ARG A 944 10.29 -17.08 -32.11
N GLN A 945 9.13 -17.50 -32.63
CA GLN A 945 8.14 -16.57 -33.21
C GLN A 945 6.96 -16.26 -32.28
N ILE A 946 6.53 -17.24 -31.47
CA ILE A 946 5.37 -17.10 -30.60
C ILE A 946 5.65 -16.28 -29.33
N LYS A 947 6.92 -16.15 -28.92
CA LYS A 947 7.32 -15.28 -27.81
C LYS A 947 7.20 -13.78 -28.11
N THR A 948 6.92 -13.39 -29.34
CA THR A 948 6.63 -12.00 -29.73
C THR A 948 5.58 -11.37 -28.80
N PHE A 949 5.82 -10.13 -28.35
CA PHE A 949 5.04 -9.38 -27.35
C PHE A 949 5.09 -9.91 -25.90
N HIS A 950 5.81 -11.01 -25.62
CA HIS A 950 6.02 -11.47 -24.25
C HIS A 950 7.19 -10.72 -23.59
N PRO A 951 7.22 -10.57 -22.25
CA PRO A 951 8.33 -9.93 -21.57
C PRO A 951 9.60 -10.82 -21.56
N ARG A 952 10.74 -10.17 -21.77
CA ARG A 952 12.11 -10.70 -21.56
C ARG A 952 12.38 -10.83 -20.05
N SER A 953 13.47 -11.48 -19.67
CA SER A 953 13.83 -11.73 -18.26
C SER A 953 13.76 -10.49 -17.33
N PRO A 954 14.19 -9.27 -17.73
CA PRO A 954 14.00 -8.07 -16.90
C PRO A 954 12.53 -7.68 -16.66
N GLY A 955 11.66 -7.91 -17.66
CA GLY A 955 10.22 -7.74 -17.49
C GLY A 955 9.62 -8.76 -16.53
N MET A 956 10.12 -10.00 -16.52
CA MET A 956 9.72 -11.01 -15.52
C MET A 956 10.19 -10.66 -14.10
N VAL A 957 11.36 -10.01 -13.97
CA VAL A 957 11.82 -9.41 -12.70
C VAL A 957 10.86 -8.30 -12.26
N ALA A 958 10.42 -7.42 -13.16
CA ALA A 958 9.43 -6.39 -12.85
C ALA A 958 8.06 -6.96 -12.42
N TYR A 959 7.59 -8.06 -13.04
CA TYR A 959 6.40 -8.77 -12.60
C TYR A 959 6.58 -9.35 -11.18
N ARG A 960 7.73 -9.96 -10.87
CA ARG A 960 8.04 -10.40 -9.49
C ARG A 960 7.98 -9.24 -8.52
N ASP A 961 8.61 -8.11 -8.84
CA ASP A 961 8.73 -6.98 -7.90
C ASP A 961 7.40 -6.24 -7.70
N ALA A 962 6.54 -6.19 -8.73
CA ALA A 962 5.17 -5.75 -8.59
C ALA A 962 4.35 -6.70 -7.68
N ILE A 963 4.53 -8.02 -7.81
CA ILE A 963 3.90 -9.00 -6.91
C ILE A 963 4.40 -8.81 -5.48
N LEU A 964 5.72 -8.75 -5.25
CA LEU A 964 6.31 -8.53 -3.92
C LEU A 964 5.75 -7.29 -3.22
N ARG A 965 5.61 -6.18 -3.96
CA ARG A 965 4.97 -4.96 -3.46
C ARG A 965 3.55 -5.23 -2.94
N VAL A 966 2.72 -5.94 -3.71
CA VAL A 966 1.34 -6.23 -3.31
C VAL A 966 1.26 -7.29 -2.19
N ILE A 967 2.19 -8.24 -2.09
CA ILE A 967 2.28 -9.16 -0.94
C ILE A 967 2.63 -8.38 0.35
N ALA A 968 3.53 -7.38 0.27
CA ALA A 968 3.85 -6.50 1.39
C ALA A 968 2.70 -5.53 1.76
N GLU A 969 1.99 -4.98 0.77
CA GLU A 969 0.81 -4.12 0.98
C GLU A 969 -0.33 -4.84 1.74
N VAL A 970 -0.34 -6.17 1.77
CA VAL A 970 -1.33 -6.99 2.49
C VAL A 970 -0.76 -7.77 3.69
N GLY A 971 0.49 -7.49 4.11
CA GLY A 971 1.08 -8.05 5.34
C GLY A 971 1.58 -9.51 5.26
N GLN A 972 1.74 -10.06 4.06
CA GLN A 972 2.24 -11.44 3.87
C GLN A 972 3.77 -11.55 3.70
N LEU A 973 4.48 -10.44 3.46
CA LEU A 973 5.95 -10.33 3.57
C LEU A 973 6.31 -9.59 4.85
#